data_AF-A0A0C2ZJ92-F1
#
_entry.id   AF-A0A0C2ZJ92-F1
#
_cell.length_a   1.000
_cell.length_b   1.000
_cell.length_c   1.000
_cell.angle_alpha   90.00
_cell.angle_beta   90.00
_cell.angle_gamma   90.00
#
_symmetry.space_group_name_H-M   'P 1'
#
loop_
_entity.id
_entity.type
_entity.pdbx_description
1 polymer ?
#
loop_
_entity_poly.entity_id
_entity_poly.type
_entity_poly.pdbx_seq_one_letter_code
_entity_poly.pdbx_strand_id
1 'polypeptide(L)'
;MKNSDLIHLGIEKNLISFDEDYKYITYIHQNNKKRNFTNPEEIVQAEAYLKLILNYGYPKENISMFQTVKMASSSKEADIIVYHDVEHTKPHIVVECKHEDVSDQEFNQAIEQAASYAYALAGTIQYIWVVSSIEKAFKIDKDSSVKQTIPDIPRYGKTEVQKYKYAKGGRISTDTVLSDETKQNFFDLETIQESELTKRFKQAHNALWAGGELNPSSAFDELDKLIFCKIWDERKPRKKGEPYDFQLFSLPVPKNATDDEKKEIENKITIELFDRVVALYAEGKKKDPEVFKDDIRLDAKKVKTVVSYLEDINLSATDLDSKGKAFETFMGSYFRGDFGQFFTPRNIVKFIVSCLPITHESKVLDTSCGSGGFLLYALDKVRKEADEYYSDGTVEHHKHWHDFAEKKLFGIEINEQISRTAKMNMIIHDDGHTNVISSDGLLKSEVMIEKSGNKGFEYGTFDFIITNPPFGSTIKQTESAYLHQYSLGNKDVSWLDTKNSASSERANQSTEVLFIEQDYNFLVDGGFLAIVIPDGILTNSSMQYVRDNIEEWFRIVAVVSMPQTAFSHTGAGVKSSVLFLRKWSEKTTEAIKNQKKSIQDDIKVAHNYLKQIQKIEDEKKAELKTFAGDKKSEEFKEFKNALSEKYTSKINNLKDELEEIYLKTKQSKLKDYPIFMAIAEDIGFDATGRATGNNELEVIEKELTRFINHIIKSETI
;
A
#
# COMPACT_ATOMS: atom_id res chain seq x y z
N MET A 1 -10.06 22.12 -15.20
CA MET A 1 -11.45 21.92 -15.66
C MET A 1 -11.44 20.54 -16.29
N LYS A 2 -12.23 19.55 -15.80
CA LYS A 2 -12.00 18.13 -16.14
C LYS A 2 -12.16 17.88 -17.66
N ASN A 3 -11.56 16.80 -18.19
CA ASN A 3 -11.69 16.43 -19.61
C ASN A 3 -13.15 16.28 -20.05
N SER A 4 -14.00 15.68 -19.20
CA SER A 4 -15.46 15.63 -19.41
C SER A 4 -16.07 17.03 -19.47
N ASP A 5 -15.64 17.94 -18.58
CA ASP A 5 -16.20 19.27 -18.45
C ASP A 5 -15.81 20.15 -19.65
N LEU A 6 -14.59 20.02 -20.16
CA LEU A 6 -14.13 20.73 -21.35
C LEU A 6 -14.88 20.27 -22.60
N ILE A 7 -15.03 18.97 -22.80
CA ILE A 7 -15.77 18.41 -23.94
C ILE A 7 -17.25 18.83 -23.87
N HIS A 8 -17.89 18.73 -22.70
CA HIS A 8 -19.26 19.20 -22.50
C HIS A 8 -19.40 20.70 -22.78
N LEU A 9 -18.51 21.53 -22.25
CA LEU A 9 -18.51 22.97 -22.49
C LEU A 9 -18.24 23.31 -23.96
N GLY A 10 -17.40 22.51 -24.63
CA GLY A 10 -17.13 22.60 -26.06
C GLY A 10 -18.37 22.34 -26.91
N ILE A 11 -19.18 21.36 -26.53
CA ILE A 11 -20.48 21.09 -27.16
C ILE A 11 -21.46 22.24 -26.88
N GLU A 12 -21.58 22.68 -25.63
CA GLU A 12 -22.48 23.78 -25.23
C GLU A 12 -22.15 25.08 -25.96
N LYS A 13 -20.87 25.40 -26.10
CA LYS A 13 -20.38 26.59 -26.84
C LYS A 13 -20.31 26.39 -28.35
N ASN A 14 -20.81 25.26 -28.86
CA ASN A 14 -20.89 24.95 -30.28
C ASN A 14 -19.50 25.01 -30.97
N LEU A 15 -18.46 24.56 -30.28
CA LEU A 15 -17.09 24.42 -30.80
C LEU A 15 -16.90 23.05 -31.46
N ILE A 16 -17.49 22.02 -30.87
CA ILE A 16 -17.42 20.62 -31.32
C ILE A 16 -18.81 19.98 -31.25
N SER A 17 -19.02 18.90 -32.00
CA SER A 17 -20.18 18.02 -31.90
C SER A 17 -19.81 16.56 -32.14
N PHE A 18 -20.59 15.63 -31.60
CA PHE A 18 -20.43 14.19 -31.82
C PHE A 18 -21.56 13.62 -32.67
N ASP A 19 -21.31 12.48 -33.32
CA ASP A 19 -22.40 11.65 -33.81
C ASP A 19 -23.05 10.83 -32.69
N GLU A 20 -24.20 10.20 -32.99
CA GLU A 20 -25.06 9.53 -32.00
C GLU A 20 -24.30 8.49 -31.15
N ASP A 21 -23.33 7.80 -31.75
CA ASP A 21 -22.51 6.76 -31.11
C ASP A 21 -21.22 7.29 -30.47
N TYR A 22 -20.97 8.61 -30.45
CA TYR A 22 -19.72 9.23 -29.97
C TYR A 22 -18.44 8.71 -30.66
N LYS A 23 -18.58 8.12 -31.84
CA LYS A 23 -17.46 7.52 -32.57
C LYS A 23 -16.65 8.59 -33.28
N TYR A 24 -17.29 9.66 -33.74
CA TYR A 24 -16.62 10.72 -34.46
C TYR A 24 -16.92 12.09 -33.86
N ILE A 25 -15.88 12.90 -33.76
CA ILE A 25 -15.95 14.30 -33.40
C ILE A 25 -15.98 15.16 -34.67
N THR A 26 -16.74 16.24 -34.64
CA THR A 26 -16.82 17.25 -35.70
C THR A 26 -16.42 18.61 -35.13
N TYR A 27 -15.41 19.24 -35.72
CA TYR A 27 -14.93 20.57 -35.32
C TYR A 27 -15.69 21.64 -36.12
N ILE A 28 -16.68 22.25 -35.48
CA ILE A 28 -17.70 23.09 -36.14
C ILE A 28 -17.06 24.30 -36.83
N HIS A 29 -16.06 24.90 -36.18
CA HIS A 29 -15.36 26.09 -36.68
C HIS A 29 -14.10 25.78 -37.49
N GLN A 30 -13.84 24.52 -37.81
CA GLN A 30 -12.70 24.06 -38.61
C GLN A 30 -13.19 23.42 -39.91
N ASN A 31 -14.08 24.11 -40.63
CA ASN A 31 -14.75 23.61 -41.84
C ASN A 31 -15.53 22.29 -41.64
N ASN A 32 -16.10 22.08 -40.44
CA ASN A 32 -16.79 20.84 -40.08
C ASN A 32 -15.94 19.58 -40.31
N LYS A 33 -14.61 19.69 -40.12
CA LYS A 33 -13.72 18.52 -40.21
C LYS A 33 -14.18 17.46 -39.21
N LYS A 34 -14.39 16.24 -39.71
CA LYS A 34 -14.84 15.07 -38.94
C LYS A 34 -13.66 14.11 -38.74
N ARG A 35 -13.43 13.67 -37.50
CA ARG A 35 -12.33 12.79 -37.11
C ARG A 35 -12.82 11.63 -36.23
N ASN A 36 -12.09 10.52 -36.24
CA ASN A 36 -12.43 9.35 -35.44
C ASN A 36 -12.01 9.56 -33.99
N PHE A 37 -12.98 9.81 -33.11
CA PHE A 37 -12.75 10.07 -31.68
C PHE A 37 -12.39 8.81 -30.89
N THR A 38 -12.56 7.62 -31.48
CA THR A 38 -12.04 6.39 -30.87
C THR A 38 -10.51 6.28 -30.96
N ASN A 39 -9.85 7.18 -31.70
CA ASN A 39 -8.39 7.27 -31.72
C ASN A 39 -7.93 7.99 -30.44
N PRO A 40 -7.10 7.36 -29.59
CA PRO A 40 -6.62 7.99 -28.34
C PRO A 40 -5.90 9.33 -28.55
N GLU A 41 -5.21 9.52 -29.68
CA GLU A 41 -4.55 10.80 -29.98
C GLU A 41 -5.56 11.92 -30.33
N GLU A 42 -6.69 11.57 -30.95
CA GLU A 42 -7.73 12.53 -31.30
C GLU A 42 -8.42 13.11 -30.05
N ILE A 43 -8.51 12.32 -28.98
CA ILE A 43 -9.04 12.79 -27.69
C ILE A 43 -8.18 13.94 -27.16
N VAL A 44 -6.85 13.75 -27.18
CA VAL A 44 -5.87 14.76 -26.75
C VAL A 44 -5.91 16.00 -27.65
N GLN A 45 -6.05 15.82 -28.96
CA GLN A 45 -6.17 16.93 -29.92
C GLN A 45 -7.43 17.76 -29.69
N ALA A 46 -8.56 17.11 -29.43
CA ALA A 46 -9.82 17.78 -29.10
C ALA A 46 -9.68 18.61 -27.81
N GLU A 47 -9.04 18.05 -26.79
CA GLU A 47 -8.79 18.73 -25.52
C GLU A 47 -7.84 19.92 -25.68
N ALA A 48 -6.74 19.77 -26.42
CA ALA A 48 -5.82 20.86 -26.71
C ALA A 48 -6.52 22.01 -27.45
N TYR A 49 -7.34 21.69 -28.46
CA TYR A 49 -8.16 22.66 -29.18
C TYR A 49 -9.10 23.44 -28.24
N LEU A 50 -9.81 22.73 -27.36
CA LEU A 50 -10.73 23.35 -26.41
C LEU A 50 -9.99 24.18 -25.35
N LYS A 51 -8.85 23.70 -24.83
CA LYS A 51 -8.02 24.46 -23.88
C LYS A 51 -7.57 25.79 -24.47
N LEU A 52 -7.10 25.81 -25.72
CA LEU A 52 -6.69 27.04 -26.41
C LEU A 52 -7.79 28.11 -26.41
N ILE A 53 -9.03 27.70 -26.65
CA ILE A 53 -10.17 28.63 -26.73
C ILE A 53 -10.67 28.99 -25.34
N LEU A 54 -10.96 27.99 -24.51
CA LEU A 54 -11.71 28.15 -23.25
C LEU A 54 -10.82 28.63 -22.10
N ASN A 55 -9.56 28.18 -22.04
CA ASN A 55 -8.65 28.50 -20.95
C ASN A 55 -7.65 29.61 -21.34
N TYR A 56 -7.11 29.53 -22.57
CA TYR A 56 -6.13 30.51 -23.06
C TYR A 56 -6.75 31.70 -23.82
N GLY A 57 -8.04 31.62 -24.16
CA GLY A 57 -8.81 32.73 -24.72
C GLY A 57 -8.54 33.01 -26.20
N TYR A 58 -7.91 32.09 -26.93
CA TYR A 58 -7.66 32.28 -28.37
C TYR A 58 -8.98 32.25 -29.15
N PRO A 59 -9.21 33.23 -30.04
CA PRO A 59 -10.33 33.17 -30.97
C PRO A 59 -10.26 31.89 -31.80
N LYS A 60 -11.39 31.21 -31.96
CA LYS A 60 -11.48 29.97 -32.75
C LYS A 60 -11.10 30.17 -34.21
N GLU A 61 -11.29 31.38 -34.73
CA GLU A 61 -10.88 31.81 -36.08
C GLU A 61 -9.36 31.91 -36.23
N ASN A 62 -8.63 32.11 -35.14
CA ASN A 62 -7.18 32.18 -35.10
C ASN A 62 -6.52 30.80 -34.95
N ILE A 63 -7.30 29.73 -34.88
CA ILE A 63 -6.80 28.37 -34.72
C ILE A 63 -7.07 27.60 -36.01
N SER A 64 -6.06 26.89 -36.49
CA SER A 64 -6.16 26.00 -37.66
C SER A 64 -5.77 24.60 -37.24
N MET A 65 -6.69 23.65 -37.37
CA MET A 65 -6.42 22.23 -37.11
C MET A 65 -6.08 21.48 -38.40
N PHE A 66 -5.18 20.51 -38.30
CA PHE A 66 -4.84 19.58 -39.38
C PHE A 66 -4.36 20.29 -40.64
N GLN A 67 -3.33 21.12 -40.47
CA GLN A 67 -2.78 21.93 -41.54
C GLN A 67 -1.57 21.26 -42.15
N THR A 68 -1.57 21.11 -43.49
CA THR A 68 -0.42 20.56 -44.20
C THR A 68 0.74 21.57 -44.22
N VAL A 69 1.84 21.19 -43.58
CA VAL A 69 3.12 21.91 -43.59
C VAL A 69 4.02 21.28 -44.66
N LYS A 70 4.47 22.09 -45.61
CA LYS A 70 5.46 21.68 -46.62
C LYS A 70 6.85 21.70 -46.00
N MET A 71 7.47 20.53 -45.92
CA MET A 71 8.87 20.36 -45.54
C MET A 71 9.74 20.17 -46.79
N ALA A 72 11.06 20.23 -46.64
CA ALA A 72 12.01 20.18 -47.76
C ALA A 72 11.82 18.97 -48.70
N SER A 73 11.49 17.79 -48.17
CA SER A 73 11.34 16.54 -48.94
C SER A 73 9.98 15.84 -48.79
N SER A 74 9.07 16.36 -47.97
CA SER A 74 7.75 15.75 -47.70
C SER A 74 6.74 16.81 -47.26
N SER A 75 5.45 16.46 -47.30
CA SER A 75 4.40 17.27 -46.65
C SER A 75 3.87 16.48 -45.46
N LYS A 76 3.78 17.13 -44.30
CA LYS A 76 3.25 16.54 -43.07
C LYS A 76 2.11 17.38 -42.55
N GLU A 77 1.18 16.77 -41.85
CA GLU A 77 0.06 17.46 -41.24
C GLU A 77 0.44 17.82 -39.80
N ALA A 78 0.37 19.10 -39.46
CA ALA A 78 0.49 19.57 -38.09
C ALA A 78 -0.90 19.53 -37.42
N ASP A 79 -0.93 19.11 -36.16
CA ASP A 79 -2.18 18.92 -35.42
C ASP A 79 -2.92 20.24 -35.22
N ILE A 80 -2.28 21.24 -34.63
CA ILE A 80 -2.87 22.57 -34.43
C ILE A 80 -1.83 23.67 -34.63
N ILE A 81 -2.19 24.72 -35.35
CA ILE A 81 -1.42 25.96 -35.45
C ILE A 81 -2.29 27.12 -34.96
N VAL A 82 -1.73 27.93 -34.07
CA VAL A 82 -2.37 29.12 -33.51
C VAL A 82 -1.75 30.36 -34.14
N TYR A 83 -2.59 31.30 -34.56
CA TYR A 83 -2.24 32.53 -35.27
C TYR A 83 -2.58 33.78 -34.46
N HIS A 84 -1.91 34.89 -34.77
CA HIS A 84 -2.29 36.20 -34.24
C HIS A 84 -3.45 36.84 -35.01
N ASP A 85 -3.70 36.38 -36.24
CA ASP A 85 -4.63 36.95 -37.20
C ASP A 85 -5.56 35.87 -37.79
N VAL A 86 -6.73 36.29 -38.26
CA VAL A 86 -7.76 35.40 -38.84
C VAL A 86 -7.42 34.95 -40.26
N GLU A 87 -6.53 35.69 -40.94
CA GLU A 87 -6.04 35.40 -42.28
C GLU A 87 -4.94 34.31 -42.27
N HIS A 88 -4.55 33.84 -41.09
CA HIS A 88 -3.53 32.80 -40.87
C HIS A 88 -2.16 33.14 -41.49
N THR A 89 -1.78 34.41 -41.46
CA THR A 89 -0.50 34.88 -42.03
C THR A 89 0.61 35.00 -40.98
N LYS A 90 0.28 35.08 -39.69
CA LYS A 90 1.23 35.24 -38.58
C LYS A 90 1.11 34.07 -37.59
N PRO A 91 1.71 32.91 -37.90
CA PRO A 91 1.70 31.78 -36.98
C PRO A 91 2.49 32.10 -35.72
N HIS A 92 1.97 31.65 -34.58
CA HIS A 92 2.44 32.00 -33.24
C HIS A 92 2.85 30.78 -32.42
N ILE A 93 1.98 29.75 -32.36
CA ILE A 93 2.17 28.51 -31.61
C ILE A 93 1.95 27.32 -32.53
N VAL A 94 2.83 26.33 -32.46
CA VAL A 94 2.59 24.99 -33.00
C VAL A 94 2.24 24.06 -31.85
N VAL A 95 1.14 23.33 -31.97
CA VAL A 95 0.76 22.30 -31.00
C VAL A 95 0.89 20.93 -31.66
N GLU A 96 1.58 20.03 -30.98
CA GLU A 96 1.70 18.62 -31.36
C GLU A 96 1.08 17.78 -30.24
N CYS A 97 0.17 16.89 -30.60
CA CYS A 97 -0.51 16.03 -29.66
C CYS A 97 -0.05 14.59 -29.83
N LYS A 98 -0.03 13.85 -28.73
CA LYS A 98 0.21 12.41 -28.73
C LYS A 98 -0.78 11.74 -27.81
N HIS A 99 -1.09 10.48 -28.10
CA HIS A 99 -1.91 9.72 -27.18
C HIS A 99 -1.30 9.66 -25.79
N GLU A 100 -2.16 9.41 -24.83
CA GLU A 100 -1.93 9.70 -23.43
C GLU A 100 -0.92 8.71 -22.78
N ASP A 101 -0.67 7.56 -23.43
CA ASP A 101 0.21 6.45 -22.99
C ASP A 101 1.56 6.39 -23.74
N VAL A 102 2.01 7.49 -24.34
CA VAL A 102 3.30 7.51 -25.05
C VAL A 102 4.50 7.31 -24.11
N SER A 103 5.54 6.66 -24.63
CA SER A 103 6.84 6.59 -23.99
C SER A 103 7.56 7.95 -23.97
N ASP A 104 8.52 8.13 -23.07
CA ASP A 104 9.38 9.33 -23.05
C ASP A 104 10.09 9.55 -24.39
N GLN A 105 10.46 8.47 -25.09
CA GLN A 105 11.12 8.55 -26.39
C GLN A 105 10.16 9.11 -27.46
N GLU A 106 8.92 8.61 -27.52
CA GLU A 106 7.89 9.11 -28.42
C GLU A 106 7.51 10.55 -28.11
N PHE A 107 7.42 10.91 -26.82
CA PHE A 107 7.16 12.28 -26.39
C PHE A 107 8.30 13.22 -26.83
N ASN A 108 9.55 12.83 -26.67
CA ASN A 108 10.69 13.61 -27.15
C ASN A 108 10.71 13.73 -28.68
N GLN A 109 10.29 12.69 -29.41
CA GLN A 109 10.12 12.79 -30.86
C GLN A 109 9.02 13.79 -31.24
N ALA A 110 7.93 13.88 -30.47
CA ALA A 110 6.89 14.89 -30.69
C ALA A 110 7.41 16.32 -30.49
N ILE A 111 8.29 16.55 -29.52
CA ILE A 111 8.97 17.86 -29.35
C ILE A 111 9.80 18.22 -30.60
N GLU A 112 10.57 17.27 -31.13
CA GLU A 112 11.35 17.51 -32.35
C GLU A 112 10.46 17.71 -33.59
N GLN A 113 9.32 17.00 -33.66
CA GLN A 113 8.34 17.18 -34.73
C GLN A 113 7.71 18.58 -34.68
N ALA A 114 7.23 19.02 -33.52
CA ALA A 114 6.67 20.36 -33.32
C ALA A 114 7.67 21.46 -33.70
N ALA A 115 8.93 21.30 -33.29
CA ALA A 115 10.00 22.23 -33.65
C ALA A 115 10.26 22.24 -35.16
N SER A 116 10.28 21.06 -35.80
CA SER A 116 10.48 20.96 -37.26
C SER A 116 9.38 21.70 -38.05
N TYR A 117 8.13 21.61 -37.60
CA TYR A 117 7.02 22.38 -38.19
C TYR A 117 7.19 23.87 -37.96
N ALA A 118 7.59 24.26 -36.76
CA ALA A 118 7.81 25.65 -36.44
C ALA A 118 8.95 26.30 -37.26
N TYR A 119 10.01 25.56 -37.55
CA TYR A 119 11.09 26.02 -38.44
C TYR A 119 10.67 26.07 -39.91
N ALA A 120 9.84 25.13 -40.38
CA ALA A 120 9.39 25.04 -41.77
C ALA A 120 8.36 26.10 -42.16
N LEU A 121 7.48 26.51 -41.23
CA LEU A 121 6.45 27.52 -41.47
C LEU A 121 7.05 28.92 -41.62
N ALA A 122 6.56 29.71 -42.59
CA ALA A 122 6.96 31.11 -42.76
C ALA A 122 6.44 31.97 -41.58
N GLY A 123 7.23 32.96 -41.15
CA GLY A 123 6.86 33.85 -40.04
C GLY A 123 7.61 33.58 -38.73
N THR A 124 7.21 34.29 -37.67
CA THR A 124 7.86 34.33 -36.35
C THR A 124 7.11 33.46 -35.34
N ILE A 125 7.10 32.14 -35.54
CA ILE A 125 6.61 31.22 -34.50
C ILE A 125 7.55 31.35 -33.30
N GLN A 126 6.95 31.57 -32.13
CA GLN A 126 7.71 31.80 -30.90
C GLN A 126 7.55 30.66 -29.92
N TYR A 127 6.54 29.81 -30.08
CA TYR A 127 6.20 28.79 -29.10
C TYR A 127 5.86 27.46 -29.77
N ILE A 128 6.22 26.38 -29.09
CA ILE A 128 5.71 25.04 -29.35
C ILE A 128 5.07 24.51 -28.07
N TRP A 129 4.00 23.73 -28.22
CA TRP A 129 3.29 23.09 -27.12
C TRP A 129 3.07 21.62 -27.47
N VAL A 130 3.56 20.73 -26.62
CA VAL A 130 3.39 19.29 -26.81
C VAL A 130 2.48 18.77 -25.71
N VAL A 131 1.42 18.08 -26.11
CA VAL A 131 0.34 17.64 -25.22
C VAL A 131 0.16 16.12 -25.33
N SER A 132 0.23 15.43 -24.19
CA SER A 132 -0.19 14.03 -24.02
C SER A 132 -0.90 13.89 -22.66
N SER A 133 -0.61 12.85 -21.87
CA SER A 133 -0.83 12.87 -20.42
C SER A 133 -0.10 14.04 -19.76
N ILE A 134 1.06 14.46 -20.28
CA ILE A 134 1.78 15.63 -19.79
C ILE A 134 1.80 16.75 -20.81
N GLU A 135 1.91 17.98 -20.33
CA GLU A 135 2.01 19.18 -21.16
C GLU A 135 3.40 19.79 -21.04
N LYS A 136 4.08 20.03 -22.17
CA LYS A 136 5.35 20.78 -22.17
C LYS A 136 5.30 21.91 -23.18
N ALA A 137 5.61 23.12 -22.72
CA ALA A 137 5.70 24.31 -23.54
C ALA A 137 7.16 24.74 -23.68
N PHE A 138 7.52 25.19 -24.89
CA PHE A 138 8.85 25.73 -25.16
C PHE A 138 8.75 27.02 -25.94
N LYS A 139 9.64 27.96 -25.61
CA LYS A 139 9.93 29.11 -26.45
C LYS A 139 11.03 28.74 -27.44
N ILE A 140 10.79 29.03 -28.71
CA ILE A 140 11.74 28.77 -29.80
C ILE A 140 12.27 30.06 -30.38
N ASP A 141 13.47 29.97 -30.94
CA ASP A 141 14.13 31.03 -31.68
C ASP A 141 14.67 30.42 -32.96
N LYS A 142 14.27 30.94 -34.12
CA LYS A 142 14.63 30.36 -35.43
C LYS A 142 16.12 30.45 -35.72
N ASP A 143 16.82 31.38 -35.08
CA ASP A 143 18.26 31.57 -35.22
C ASP A 143 19.06 30.69 -34.25
N SER A 144 18.38 29.85 -33.47
CA SER A 144 18.96 29.02 -32.41
C SER A 144 18.47 27.59 -32.49
N SER A 145 19.35 26.65 -32.14
CA SER A 145 18.97 25.24 -32.04
C SER A 145 18.32 24.90 -30.69
N VAL A 146 18.40 25.82 -29.72
CA VAL A 146 18.02 25.58 -28.32
C VAL A 146 16.58 26.00 -28.06
N LYS A 147 15.79 25.02 -27.61
CA LYS A 147 14.40 25.21 -27.17
C LYS A 147 14.42 25.58 -25.68
N GLN A 148 13.90 26.74 -25.32
CA GLN A 148 13.84 27.18 -23.93
C GLN A 148 12.58 26.62 -23.27
N THR A 149 12.71 25.85 -22.20
CA THR A 149 11.55 25.34 -21.47
C THR A 149 10.84 26.50 -20.76
N ILE A 150 9.51 26.55 -20.88
CA ILE A 150 8.66 27.52 -20.19
C ILE A 150 7.53 26.79 -19.43
N PRO A 151 7.01 27.37 -18.32
CA PRO A 151 5.97 26.73 -17.52
C PRO A 151 4.66 26.55 -18.28
N ASP A 152 4.36 27.44 -19.23
CA ASP A 152 3.10 27.44 -19.95
C ASP A 152 3.18 28.22 -21.27
N ILE A 153 2.22 28.02 -22.17
CA ILE A 153 2.05 28.86 -23.36
C ILE A 153 1.43 30.22 -22.98
N PRO A 154 1.66 31.29 -23.78
CA PRO A 154 1.00 32.57 -23.55
C PRO A 154 -0.53 32.48 -23.75
N ARG A 155 -1.28 33.30 -23.01
CA ARG A 155 -2.70 33.54 -23.29
C ARG A 155 -2.88 34.52 -24.45
N TYR A 156 -4.03 34.48 -25.10
CA TYR A 156 -4.37 35.42 -26.16
C TYR A 156 -4.25 36.88 -25.68
N GLY A 157 -3.61 37.71 -26.51
CA GLY A 157 -3.36 39.13 -26.20
C GLY A 157 -2.25 39.40 -25.18
N LYS A 158 -1.60 38.37 -24.61
CA LYS A 158 -0.50 38.53 -23.65
C LYS A 158 0.85 38.27 -24.33
N THR A 159 1.83 39.10 -24.02
CA THR A 159 3.19 39.03 -24.62
C THR A 159 4.23 38.44 -23.67
N GLU A 160 3.90 38.28 -22.38
CA GLU A 160 4.81 37.75 -21.36
C GLU A 160 4.23 36.49 -20.71
N VAL A 161 5.00 35.41 -20.78
CA VAL A 161 4.74 34.17 -20.05
C VAL A 161 5.21 34.36 -18.61
N GLN A 162 4.39 33.98 -17.64
CA GLN A 162 4.76 34.10 -16.23
C GLN A 162 5.91 33.16 -15.85
N LYS A 163 6.57 33.49 -14.74
CA LYS A 163 7.65 32.67 -14.17
C LYS A 163 7.21 31.25 -13.81
N TYR A 164 5.94 31.06 -13.45
CA TYR A 164 5.37 29.79 -13.00
C TYR A 164 3.91 29.67 -13.43
N LYS A 165 3.38 28.45 -13.47
CA LYS A 165 2.02 28.14 -13.96
C LYS A 165 1.01 28.04 -12.82
N TYR A 166 1.37 27.39 -11.72
CA TYR A 166 0.47 27.04 -10.62
C TYR A 166 0.65 27.94 -9.40
N ALA A 167 -0.43 28.52 -8.90
CA ALA A 167 -0.44 29.33 -7.67
C ALA A 167 -1.74 29.15 -6.91
N LYS A 168 -1.69 29.30 -5.57
CA LYS A 168 -2.85 29.07 -4.70
C LYS A 168 -3.99 30.00 -5.09
N GLY A 169 -5.19 29.46 -5.30
CA GLY A 169 -6.36 30.24 -5.71
C GLY A 169 -6.30 30.78 -7.14
N GLY A 170 -5.47 30.19 -8.01
CA GLY A 170 -5.47 30.46 -9.44
C GLY A 170 -6.86 30.26 -10.07
N ARG A 171 -7.19 31.05 -11.11
CA ARG A 171 -8.50 31.03 -11.76
C ARG A 171 -8.40 30.49 -13.18
N ILE A 172 -9.23 29.50 -13.46
CA ILE A 172 -9.34 28.86 -14.77
C ILE A 172 -10.14 29.75 -15.76
N SER A 173 -11.02 30.63 -15.27
CA SER A 173 -12.00 31.36 -16.10
C SER A 173 -11.56 32.76 -16.55
N THR A 174 -12.05 33.15 -17.73
CA THR A 174 -12.10 34.50 -18.33
C THR A 174 -12.87 35.54 -17.49
N ASP A 175 -13.65 35.11 -16.49
CA ASP A 175 -14.44 36.00 -15.64
C ASP A 175 -13.69 36.41 -14.39
N THR A 176 -12.69 37.29 -14.55
CA THR A 176 -12.53 38.40 -13.61
C THR A 176 -11.60 39.46 -14.16
N VAL A 177 -12.06 40.70 -14.07
CA VAL A 177 -11.24 41.90 -14.20
C VAL A 177 -10.08 41.82 -13.21
N LEU A 178 -8.85 41.74 -13.72
CA LEU A 178 -7.63 42.02 -12.98
C LEU A 178 -6.95 43.25 -13.58
N SER A 179 -6.30 44.01 -12.71
CA SER A 179 -5.83 45.39 -12.86
C SER A 179 -4.63 45.62 -13.79
N ASP A 180 -4.15 44.59 -14.49
CA ASP A 180 -2.95 44.67 -15.35
C ASP A 180 -3.18 43.89 -16.65
N GLU A 181 -3.42 44.63 -17.75
CA GLU A 181 -3.75 44.09 -19.07
C GLU A 181 -2.62 43.29 -19.72
N THR A 182 -1.41 43.27 -19.12
CA THR A 182 -0.21 42.65 -19.72
C THR A 182 0.12 41.24 -19.20
N LYS A 183 -0.37 40.85 -18.01
CA LYS A 183 -0.02 39.57 -17.35
C LYS A 183 -1.13 38.53 -17.46
N GLN A 184 -0.76 37.25 -17.52
CA GLN A 184 -1.70 36.10 -17.53
C GLN A 184 -2.04 35.65 -16.11
N ASN A 185 -3.23 35.07 -15.95
CA ASN A 185 -3.68 34.47 -14.68
C ASN A 185 -2.99 33.12 -14.44
N PHE A 186 -2.79 32.78 -13.16
CA PHE A 186 -2.28 31.48 -12.73
C PHE A 186 -3.38 30.42 -12.70
N PHE A 187 -2.99 29.16 -12.83
CA PHE A 187 -3.83 28.00 -12.55
C PHE A 187 -3.69 27.59 -11.08
N ASP A 188 -4.71 26.99 -10.49
CA ASP A 188 -4.54 26.24 -9.24
C ASP A 188 -4.35 24.76 -9.58
N LEU A 189 -3.95 23.95 -8.60
CA LEU A 189 -3.79 22.51 -8.77
C LEU A 189 -5.16 21.83 -8.96
N GLU A 190 -5.21 20.78 -9.78
CA GLU A 190 -6.44 20.07 -10.13
C GLU A 190 -6.55 18.69 -9.46
N THR A 191 -7.76 18.34 -9.02
CA THR A 191 -8.08 16.98 -8.56
C THR A 191 -8.27 16.06 -9.76
N ILE A 192 -7.80 14.82 -9.68
CA ILE A 192 -7.90 13.85 -10.78
C ILE A 192 -8.57 12.54 -10.33
N GLN A 193 -9.04 11.76 -11.30
CA GLN A 193 -9.67 10.46 -11.04
C GLN A 193 -8.62 9.40 -10.70
N GLU A 194 -9.04 8.36 -9.96
CA GLU A 194 -8.20 7.21 -9.57
C GLU A 194 -7.36 6.63 -10.72
N SER A 195 -7.99 6.39 -11.88
CA SER A 195 -7.33 5.76 -13.03
C SER A 195 -6.20 6.62 -13.60
N GLU A 196 -6.42 7.92 -13.68
CA GLU A 196 -5.42 8.88 -14.17
C GLU A 196 -4.28 9.02 -13.16
N LEU A 197 -4.60 9.10 -11.87
CA LEU A 197 -3.57 9.17 -10.82
C LEU A 197 -2.69 7.91 -10.81
N THR A 198 -3.30 6.73 -10.95
CA THR A 198 -2.59 5.46 -11.06
C THR A 198 -1.62 5.47 -12.25
N LYS A 199 -2.06 6.04 -13.38
CA LYS A 199 -1.24 6.16 -14.59
C LYS A 199 -0.07 7.11 -14.38
N ARG A 200 -0.29 8.27 -13.75
CA ARG A 200 0.78 9.24 -13.42
C ARG A 200 1.86 8.64 -12.52
N PHE A 201 1.46 7.90 -11.48
CA PHE A 201 2.42 7.19 -10.62
C PHE A 201 3.24 6.16 -11.41
N LYS A 202 2.60 5.37 -12.28
CA LYS A 202 3.31 4.41 -13.15
C LYS A 202 4.28 5.09 -14.11
N GLN A 203 3.89 6.19 -14.74
CA GLN A 203 4.76 6.95 -15.65
C GLN A 203 5.97 7.53 -14.92
N ALA A 204 5.75 8.15 -13.76
CA ALA A 204 6.82 8.69 -12.93
C ALA A 204 7.80 7.59 -12.48
N HIS A 205 7.29 6.43 -12.06
CA HIS A 205 8.11 5.27 -11.67
C HIS A 205 8.92 4.72 -12.85
N ASN A 206 8.26 4.52 -13.99
CA ASN A 206 8.90 4.01 -15.21
C ASN A 206 10.02 4.96 -15.67
N ALA A 207 9.82 6.28 -15.57
CA ALA A 207 10.85 7.27 -15.93
C ALA A 207 12.10 7.19 -15.02
N LEU A 208 11.95 6.75 -13.77
CA LEU A 208 13.08 6.54 -12.85
C LEU A 208 13.81 5.22 -13.09
N TRP A 209 13.06 4.17 -13.46
CA TRP A 209 13.56 2.83 -13.75
C TRP A 209 14.18 2.69 -15.16
N ALA A 210 13.67 3.44 -16.14
CA ALA A 210 14.07 3.34 -17.55
C ALA A 210 15.59 3.42 -17.74
N GLY A 211 16.12 2.56 -18.61
CA GLY A 211 17.57 2.48 -18.89
C GLY A 211 18.38 1.61 -17.92
N GLY A 212 17.76 1.01 -16.90
CA GLY A 212 18.42 0.08 -15.97
C GLY A 212 19.34 0.73 -14.94
N GLU A 213 19.25 2.06 -14.79
CA GLU A 213 20.10 2.83 -13.87
C GLU A 213 19.71 2.67 -12.40
N LEU A 214 18.43 2.41 -12.13
CA LEU A 214 17.91 2.10 -10.80
C LEU A 214 17.23 0.74 -10.82
N ASN A 215 17.43 -0.05 -9.77
CA ASN A 215 16.56 -1.20 -9.55
C ASN A 215 15.14 -0.71 -9.20
N PRO A 216 14.10 -1.50 -9.49
CA PRO A 216 12.70 -1.11 -9.25
C PRO A 216 12.42 -0.63 -7.82
N SER A 217 13.11 -1.20 -6.83
CA SER A 217 13.03 -0.79 -5.42
C SER A 217 13.47 0.62 -5.16
N SER A 218 14.63 0.96 -5.68
CA SER A 218 15.22 2.28 -5.51
C SER A 218 14.40 3.30 -6.27
N ALA A 219 13.90 2.96 -7.47
CA ALA A 219 12.99 3.83 -8.22
C ALA A 219 11.69 4.12 -7.45
N PHE A 220 11.09 3.11 -6.81
CA PHE A 220 9.91 3.29 -5.97
C PHE A 220 10.20 4.16 -4.74
N ASP A 221 11.26 3.86 -4.00
CA ASP A 221 11.67 4.62 -2.81
C ASP A 221 11.95 6.09 -3.16
N GLU A 222 12.59 6.38 -4.29
CA GLU A 222 12.81 7.75 -4.75
C GLU A 222 11.52 8.45 -5.21
N LEU A 223 10.59 7.72 -5.85
CA LEU A 223 9.27 8.27 -6.20
C LEU A 223 8.45 8.62 -4.95
N ASP A 224 8.43 7.75 -3.94
CA ASP A 224 7.73 7.98 -2.67
C ASP A 224 8.22 9.24 -1.97
N LYS A 225 9.54 9.51 -2.00
CA LYS A 225 10.11 10.78 -1.48
C LYS A 225 9.57 12.00 -2.22
N LEU A 226 9.42 11.92 -3.54
CA LEU A 226 8.90 13.02 -4.35
C LEU A 226 7.39 13.23 -4.17
N ILE A 227 6.61 12.15 -4.05
CA ILE A 227 5.19 12.20 -3.68
C ILE A 227 5.04 12.87 -2.31
N PHE A 228 5.88 12.51 -1.34
CA PHE A 228 5.90 13.16 -0.03
C PHE A 228 6.19 14.66 -0.14
N CYS A 229 7.20 15.07 -0.93
CA CYS A 229 7.49 16.48 -1.18
C CYS A 229 6.30 17.22 -1.77
N LYS A 230 5.58 16.60 -2.71
CA LYS A 230 4.39 17.18 -3.35
C LYS A 230 3.25 17.37 -2.35
N ILE A 231 2.91 16.35 -1.56
CA ILE A 231 1.88 16.45 -0.51
C ILE A 231 2.28 17.54 0.51
N TRP A 232 3.55 17.60 0.89
CA TRP A 232 4.06 18.62 1.79
C TRP A 232 3.92 20.03 1.24
N ASP A 233 4.31 20.20 -0.02
CA ASP A 233 4.18 21.45 -0.76
C ASP A 233 2.71 21.86 -0.78
N GLU A 234 1.77 20.99 -1.14
CA GLU A 234 0.33 21.29 -1.20
C GLU A 234 -0.28 21.72 0.14
N ARG A 235 0.12 21.07 1.25
CA ARG A 235 -0.40 21.35 2.61
C ARG A 235 0.21 22.60 3.24
N LYS A 236 1.33 23.11 2.72
CA LYS A 236 1.99 24.33 3.23
C LYS A 236 1.02 25.53 3.15
N PRO A 237 0.80 26.26 4.26
CA PRO A 237 -0.04 27.46 4.25
C PRO A 237 0.48 28.49 3.24
N ARG A 238 -0.39 28.91 2.32
CA ARG A 238 -0.09 29.93 1.28
C ARG A 238 -1.20 30.93 1.13
N LYS A 239 -0.84 32.17 0.82
CA LYS A 239 -1.78 33.21 0.38
C LYS A 239 -2.17 33.01 -1.08
N LYS A 240 -3.34 33.51 -1.47
CA LYS A 240 -3.77 33.47 -2.87
C LYS A 240 -2.77 34.20 -3.76
N GLY A 241 -2.37 33.58 -4.87
CA GLY A 241 -1.36 34.06 -5.82
C GLY A 241 0.08 33.64 -5.49
N GLU A 242 0.35 33.03 -4.33
CA GLU A 242 1.68 32.46 -4.05
C GLU A 242 1.89 31.13 -4.80
N PRO A 243 3.08 30.91 -5.38
CA PRO A 243 3.35 29.71 -6.15
C PRO A 243 3.52 28.47 -5.26
N TYR A 244 3.21 27.31 -5.84
CA TYR A 244 3.65 26.01 -5.33
C TYR A 244 5.15 25.83 -5.63
N ASP A 245 5.92 25.24 -4.72
CA ASP A 245 7.37 25.08 -4.91
C ASP A 245 7.68 23.85 -5.79
N PHE A 246 6.80 22.84 -5.78
CA PHE A 246 6.85 21.61 -6.58
C PHE A 246 6.28 21.85 -7.99
N GLN A 247 6.98 22.67 -8.78
CA GLN A 247 6.68 22.90 -10.20
C GLN A 247 7.88 23.54 -10.89
N LEU A 248 7.89 23.55 -12.22
CA LEU A 248 8.90 24.25 -13.01
C LEU A 248 8.77 25.80 -12.92
N PHE A 249 9.90 26.50 -12.68
CA PHE A 249 9.97 27.95 -12.83
C PHE A 249 10.88 28.33 -14.00
N SER A 250 10.45 29.23 -14.88
CA SER A 250 11.33 29.78 -15.92
C SER A 250 12.29 30.82 -15.37
N LEU A 251 13.40 31.00 -16.10
CA LEU A 251 14.33 32.10 -15.92
C LEU A 251 14.33 33.00 -17.15
N PRO A 252 14.52 34.33 -16.99
CA PRO A 252 14.62 35.24 -18.12
C PRO A 252 15.85 34.92 -18.96
N VAL A 253 15.66 34.87 -20.29
CA VAL A 253 16.74 34.68 -21.25
C VAL A 253 16.99 36.01 -21.96
N PRO A 254 18.24 36.50 -21.99
CA PRO A 254 18.60 37.69 -22.75
C PRO A 254 18.24 37.55 -24.23
N LYS A 255 17.76 38.62 -24.88
CA LYS A 255 17.33 38.59 -26.29
C LYS A 255 18.41 38.12 -27.27
N ASN A 256 19.68 38.34 -26.94
CA ASN A 256 20.83 37.99 -27.79
C ASN A 256 21.68 36.86 -27.17
N ALA A 257 21.09 36.03 -26.31
CA ALA A 257 21.80 34.93 -25.69
C ALA A 257 22.26 33.91 -26.74
N THR A 258 23.51 33.49 -26.64
CA THR A 258 24.11 32.39 -27.39
C THR A 258 23.46 31.06 -27.03
N ASP A 259 23.60 30.05 -27.90
CA ASP A 259 23.10 28.70 -27.63
C ASP A 259 23.69 28.11 -26.32
N ASP A 260 24.94 28.45 -25.98
CA ASP A 260 25.57 27.97 -24.75
C ASP A 260 24.98 28.67 -23.51
N GLU A 261 24.76 29.99 -23.55
CA GLU A 261 24.06 30.72 -22.47
C GLU A 261 22.63 30.19 -22.28
N LYS A 262 21.91 29.87 -23.36
CA LYS A 262 20.57 29.27 -23.28
C LYS A 262 20.60 27.90 -22.61
N LYS A 263 21.58 27.05 -22.92
CA LYS A 263 21.78 25.74 -22.26
C LYS A 263 22.14 25.90 -20.78
N GLU A 264 22.98 26.87 -20.44
CA GLU A 264 23.33 27.18 -19.05
C GLU A 264 22.09 27.60 -18.25
N ILE A 265 21.22 28.44 -18.82
CA ILE A 265 19.97 28.86 -18.18
C ILE A 265 19.03 27.65 -17.98
N GLU A 266 18.91 26.76 -18.96
CA GLU A 266 18.10 25.54 -18.85
C GLU A 266 18.63 24.58 -17.75
N ASN A 267 19.95 24.43 -17.66
CA ASN A 267 20.59 23.70 -16.57
C ASN A 267 20.31 24.37 -15.22
N LYS A 268 20.37 25.71 -15.15
CA LYS A 268 20.09 26.47 -13.93
C LYS A 268 18.63 26.32 -13.48
N ILE A 269 17.67 26.35 -14.40
CA ILE A 269 16.25 26.06 -14.10
C ILE A 269 16.11 24.69 -13.45
N THR A 270 16.81 23.69 -13.99
CA THR A 270 16.76 22.31 -13.51
C THR A 270 17.38 22.18 -12.12
N ILE A 271 18.51 22.85 -11.86
CA ILE A 271 19.17 22.88 -10.55
C ILE A 271 18.31 23.64 -9.51
N GLU A 272 17.76 24.80 -9.86
CA GLU A 272 16.90 25.56 -8.93
C GLU A 272 15.62 24.78 -8.55
N LEU A 273 15.05 24.02 -9.49
CA LEU A 273 13.94 23.10 -9.17
C LEU A 273 14.38 22.01 -8.20
N PHE A 274 15.52 21.37 -8.45
CA PHE A 274 16.07 20.34 -7.57
C PHE A 274 16.29 20.88 -6.15
N ASP A 275 16.90 22.07 -6.02
CA ASP A 275 17.15 22.71 -4.73
C ASP A 275 15.84 22.99 -3.96
N ARG A 276 14.78 23.44 -4.66
CA ARG A 276 13.45 23.61 -4.04
C ARG A 276 12.86 22.29 -3.56
N VAL A 277 12.94 21.24 -4.35
CA VAL A 277 12.43 19.91 -3.97
C VAL A 277 13.20 19.34 -2.79
N VAL A 278 14.53 19.47 -2.77
CA VAL A 278 15.36 19.07 -1.63
C VAL A 278 15.02 19.88 -0.37
N ALA A 279 14.74 21.19 -0.51
CA ALA A 279 14.31 22.01 0.61
C ALA A 279 12.94 21.56 1.16
N LEU A 280 11.96 21.25 0.30
CA LEU A 280 10.67 20.69 0.70
C LEU A 280 10.86 19.36 1.44
N TYR A 281 11.73 18.50 0.93
CA TYR A 281 12.05 17.23 1.57
C TYR A 281 12.67 17.42 2.96
N ALA A 282 13.62 18.35 3.10
CA ALA A 282 14.26 18.66 4.37
C ALA A 282 13.27 19.24 5.39
N GLU A 283 12.32 20.08 4.96
CA GLU A 283 11.23 20.58 5.80
C GLU A 283 10.35 19.44 6.32
N GLY A 284 9.94 18.52 5.44
CA GLY A 284 9.13 17.36 5.80
C GLY A 284 9.86 16.40 6.73
N LYS A 285 11.11 16.05 6.41
CA LYS A 285 11.99 15.19 7.24
C LYS A 285 12.21 15.75 8.65
N LYS A 286 12.22 17.07 8.82
CA LYS A 286 12.34 17.70 10.14
C LYS A 286 11.08 17.53 10.98
N LYS A 287 9.89 17.51 10.37
CA LYS A 287 8.64 17.28 11.10
C LYS A 287 8.42 15.79 11.35
N ASP A 288 8.72 14.95 10.36
CA ASP A 288 8.45 13.51 10.38
C ASP A 288 9.73 12.69 10.09
N PRO A 289 10.70 12.66 11.03
CA PRO A 289 12.02 12.04 10.81
C PRO A 289 11.95 10.51 10.64
N GLU A 290 10.85 9.88 11.05
CA GLU A 290 10.68 8.43 10.97
C GLU A 290 10.16 7.94 9.61
N VAL A 291 9.66 8.82 8.73
CA VAL A 291 9.18 8.44 7.40
C VAL A 291 10.35 8.32 6.45
N PHE A 292 11.30 9.27 6.49
CA PHE A 292 12.46 9.23 5.62
C PHE A 292 13.77 9.62 6.32
N LYS A 293 14.70 8.67 6.43
CA LYS A 293 16.03 8.88 7.02
C LYS A 293 17.09 9.24 5.98
N ASP A 294 16.95 8.73 4.76
CA ASP A 294 17.89 8.98 3.67
C ASP A 294 17.59 10.28 2.94
N ASP A 295 18.53 10.77 2.16
CA ASP A 295 18.32 11.92 1.26
C ASP A 295 17.83 11.45 -0.12
N ILE A 296 17.40 12.40 -0.95
CA ILE A 296 17.05 12.15 -2.36
C ILE A 296 18.36 11.82 -3.10
N ARG A 297 18.38 10.68 -3.80
CA ARG A 297 19.56 10.18 -4.54
C ARG A 297 19.45 10.37 -6.05
N LEU A 298 18.36 10.97 -6.51
CA LEU A 298 18.13 11.28 -7.91
C LEU A 298 18.97 12.47 -8.38
N ASP A 299 19.35 12.46 -9.65
CA ASP A 299 19.88 13.66 -10.29
C ASP A 299 18.75 14.69 -10.58
N ALA A 300 19.15 15.93 -10.82
CA ALA A 300 18.22 17.04 -11.04
C ALA A 300 17.33 16.86 -12.28
N LYS A 301 17.78 16.14 -13.31
CA LYS A 301 16.98 15.90 -14.52
C LYS A 301 15.86 14.91 -14.25
N LYS A 302 16.15 13.82 -13.51
CA LYS A 302 15.14 12.84 -13.08
C LYS A 302 14.08 13.48 -12.19
N VAL A 303 14.49 14.30 -11.22
CA VAL A 303 13.55 15.05 -10.38
C VAL A 303 12.65 15.94 -11.24
N LYS A 304 13.22 16.69 -12.20
CA LYS A 304 12.44 17.51 -13.13
C LYS A 304 11.42 16.69 -13.94
N THR A 305 11.81 15.51 -14.42
CA THR A 305 10.91 14.61 -15.15
C THR A 305 9.74 14.17 -14.27
N VAL A 306 10.01 13.70 -13.04
CA VAL A 306 8.94 13.30 -12.11
C VAL A 306 8.04 14.47 -11.73
N VAL A 307 8.61 15.66 -11.47
CA VAL A 307 7.84 16.88 -11.21
C VAL A 307 6.88 17.17 -12.36
N SER A 308 7.31 17.02 -13.62
CA SER A 308 6.44 17.26 -14.78
C SER A 308 5.23 16.32 -14.89
N TYR A 309 5.28 15.14 -14.26
CA TYR A 309 4.14 14.22 -14.19
C TYR A 309 3.12 14.59 -13.11
N LEU A 310 3.54 15.33 -12.08
CA LEU A 310 2.77 15.53 -10.85
C LEU A 310 2.46 17.00 -10.53
N GLU A 311 3.15 17.97 -11.13
CA GLU A 311 3.10 19.38 -10.73
C GLU A 311 1.71 20.02 -10.81
N ASP A 312 0.86 19.57 -11.73
CA ASP A 312 -0.50 20.07 -11.99
C ASP A 312 -1.56 19.47 -11.06
N ILE A 313 -1.27 18.34 -10.44
CA ILE A 313 -2.21 17.55 -9.65
C ILE A 313 -2.27 18.11 -8.22
N ASN A 314 -3.44 18.02 -7.59
CA ASN A 314 -3.65 18.24 -6.17
C ASN A 314 -3.88 16.88 -5.47
N LEU A 315 -2.82 16.26 -4.94
CA LEU A 315 -2.95 14.97 -4.26
C LEU A 315 -3.74 15.11 -2.95
N SER A 316 -3.59 16.23 -2.25
CA SER A 316 -4.24 16.47 -0.96
C SER A 316 -5.75 16.63 -1.09
N ALA A 317 -6.21 17.39 -2.10
CA ALA A 317 -7.63 17.65 -2.33
C ALA A 317 -8.32 16.61 -3.23
N THR A 318 -7.56 15.74 -3.91
CA THR A 318 -8.15 14.57 -4.60
C THR A 318 -8.84 13.70 -3.56
N ASP A 319 -10.02 13.16 -3.90
CA ASP A 319 -10.81 12.39 -2.97
C ASP A 319 -10.00 11.21 -2.41
N LEU A 320 -10.20 10.96 -1.11
CA LEU A 320 -9.46 9.97 -0.33
C LEU A 320 -9.49 8.57 -0.97
N ASP A 321 -10.65 8.18 -1.47
CA ASP A 321 -10.84 6.89 -2.13
C ASP A 321 -10.02 6.77 -3.42
N SER A 322 -10.02 7.81 -4.27
CA SER A 322 -9.26 7.81 -5.53
C SER A 322 -7.76 7.82 -5.29
N LYS A 323 -7.25 8.66 -4.38
CA LYS A 323 -5.81 8.70 -4.10
C LYS A 323 -5.31 7.44 -3.40
N GLY A 324 -6.12 6.91 -2.48
CA GLY A 324 -5.84 5.66 -1.79
C GLY A 324 -5.75 4.47 -2.75
N LYS A 325 -6.82 4.22 -3.52
CA LYS A 325 -6.87 3.11 -4.47
C LYS A 325 -5.81 3.21 -5.57
N ALA A 326 -5.51 4.43 -6.04
CA ALA A 326 -4.47 4.64 -7.03
C ALA A 326 -3.08 4.26 -6.50
N PHE A 327 -2.76 4.70 -5.28
CA PHE A 327 -1.51 4.33 -4.62
C PHE A 327 -1.45 2.83 -4.35
N GLU A 328 -2.53 2.22 -3.84
CA GLU A 328 -2.61 0.78 -3.60
C GLU A 328 -2.49 -0.06 -4.87
N THR A 329 -3.09 0.38 -5.97
CA THR A 329 -2.98 -0.30 -7.28
C THR A 329 -1.55 -0.23 -7.80
N PHE A 330 -0.91 0.94 -7.66
CA PHE A 330 0.49 1.13 -8.00
C PHE A 330 1.40 0.24 -7.14
N MET A 331 1.26 0.29 -5.81
CA MET A 331 1.98 -0.59 -4.87
C MET A 331 1.77 -2.07 -5.17
N GLY A 332 0.52 -2.50 -5.37
CA GLY A 332 0.19 -3.89 -5.61
C GLY A 332 0.81 -4.41 -6.91
N SER A 333 0.96 -3.58 -7.95
CA SER A 333 1.70 -3.97 -9.15
C SER A 333 3.21 -4.08 -8.92
N TYR A 334 3.77 -3.21 -8.08
CA TYR A 334 5.19 -3.18 -7.75
C TYR A 334 5.62 -4.37 -6.87
N PHE A 335 4.90 -4.63 -5.76
CA PHE A 335 5.32 -5.67 -4.83
C PHE A 335 4.95 -7.11 -5.26
N ARG A 336 3.94 -7.31 -6.12
CA ARG A 336 3.62 -8.64 -6.69
C ARG A 336 4.72 -9.17 -7.64
N GLY A 337 5.56 -8.28 -8.17
CA GLY A 337 6.69 -8.64 -9.03
C GLY A 337 7.97 -8.92 -8.23
N ASP A 338 8.88 -7.96 -8.25
CA ASP A 338 10.31 -8.16 -7.96
C ASP A 338 10.68 -8.38 -6.48
N PHE A 339 9.74 -8.21 -5.54
CA PHE A 339 10.00 -8.32 -4.10
C PHE A 339 9.62 -9.65 -3.46
N GLY A 340 8.86 -10.51 -4.17
CA GLY A 340 8.42 -11.79 -3.62
C GLY A 340 7.63 -11.69 -2.31
N GLN A 341 6.98 -10.54 -2.07
CA GLN A 341 6.25 -10.24 -0.84
C GLN A 341 4.75 -10.50 -1.03
N PHE A 342 4.16 -11.25 -0.09
CA PHE A 342 2.78 -11.72 -0.15
C PHE A 342 1.86 -10.82 0.66
N PHE A 343 1.09 -9.96 -0.01
CA PHE A 343 0.06 -9.15 0.66
C PHE A 343 -1.19 -9.97 0.92
N THR A 344 -1.87 -9.67 2.02
CA THR A 344 -3.20 -10.24 2.26
C THR A 344 -4.17 -9.75 1.18
N PRO A 345 -4.87 -10.65 0.45
CA PRO A 345 -5.87 -10.26 -0.54
C PRO A 345 -6.97 -9.38 0.06
N ARG A 346 -7.43 -8.38 -0.69
CA ARG A 346 -8.39 -7.36 -0.21
C ARG A 346 -9.70 -7.93 0.30
N ASN A 347 -10.22 -8.99 -0.34
CA ASN A 347 -11.46 -9.63 0.10
C ASN A 347 -11.31 -10.26 1.49
N ILE A 348 -10.12 -10.80 1.81
CA ILE A 348 -9.82 -11.36 3.13
C ILE A 348 -9.64 -10.25 4.17
N VAL A 349 -8.91 -9.17 3.82
CA VAL A 349 -8.75 -8.00 4.70
C VAL A 349 -10.10 -7.40 5.06
N LYS A 350 -10.94 -7.14 4.04
CA LYS A 350 -12.31 -6.63 4.21
C LYS A 350 -13.13 -7.53 5.12
N PHE A 351 -13.14 -8.83 4.84
CA PHE A 351 -13.86 -9.83 5.63
C PHE A 351 -13.48 -9.77 7.12
N ILE A 352 -12.18 -9.80 7.44
CA ILE A 352 -11.68 -9.79 8.82
C ILE A 352 -12.13 -8.51 9.55
N VAL A 353 -11.88 -7.35 8.94
CA VAL A 353 -12.19 -6.05 9.56
C VAL A 353 -13.70 -5.86 9.72
N SER A 354 -14.49 -6.27 8.74
CA SER A 354 -15.95 -6.17 8.81
C SER A 354 -16.55 -7.01 9.93
N CYS A 355 -16.02 -8.21 10.20
CA CYS A 355 -16.53 -9.11 11.24
C CYS A 355 -16.36 -8.57 12.67
N LEU A 356 -15.30 -7.80 12.91
CA LEU A 356 -14.96 -7.31 14.25
C LEU A 356 -15.67 -5.99 14.57
N PRO A 357 -16.19 -5.77 15.78
CA PRO A 357 -16.88 -4.53 16.15
C PRO A 357 -15.88 -3.40 16.50
N ILE A 358 -15.01 -3.05 15.55
CA ILE A 358 -14.07 -1.93 15.65
C ILE A 358 -14.85 -0.62 15.53
N THR A 359 -14.57 0.32 16.43
CA THR A 359 -15.14 1.68 16.47
C THR A 359 -14.04 2.73 16.66
N HIS A 360 -14.37 4.02 16.53
CA HIS A 360 -13.42 5.12 16.77
C HIS A 360 -12.74 5.13 18.16
N GLU A 361 -13.32 4.48 19.16
CA GLU A 361 -12.73 4.38 20.51
C GLU A 361 -11.71 3.24 20.65
N SER A 362 -11.80 2.25 19.75
CA SER A 362 -11.04 1.01 19.78
C SER A 362 -9.57 1.23 19.48
N LYS A 363 -8.67 0.61 20.23
CA LYS A 363 -7.23 0.58 19.92
C LYS A 363 -6.90 -0.66 19.10
N VAL A 364 -6.39 -0.46 17.88
CA VAL A 364 -6.17 -1.50 16.88
C VAL A 364 -4.67 -1.63 16.56
N LEU A 365 -4.17 -2.86 16.49
CA LEU A 365 -2.79 -3.17 16.10
C LEU A 365 -2.74 -4.20 14.98
N ASP A 366 -1.85 -3.98 14.03
CA ASP A 366 -1.34 -5.02 13.13
C ASP A 366 0.14 -5.27 13.44
N THR A 367 0.44 -6.46 13.96
CA THR A 367 1.80 -6.85 14.39
C THR A 367 2.74 -7.18 13.25
N SER A 368 2.23 -7.27 12.02
CA SER A 368 3.01 -7.50 10.80
C SER A 368 2.35 -6.80 9.60
N CYS A 369 2.34 -5.47 9.64
CA CYS A 369 1.40 -4.67 8.86
C CYS A 369 1.68 -4.60 7.36
N GLY A 370 2.87 -4.99 6.90
CA GLY A 370 3.25 -4.85 5.50
C GLY A 370 3.03 -3.41 5.03
N SER A 371 2.30 -3.22 3.92
CA SER A 371 1.94 -1.90 3.38
C SER A 371 0.76 -1.21 4.08
N GLY A 372 0.27 -1.74 5.20
CA GLY A 372 -0.80 -1.15 6.00
C GLY A 372 -2.22 -1.51 5.56
N GLY A 373 -2.40 -2.60 4.80
CA GLY A 373 -3.71 -2.97 4.25
C GLY A 373 -4.81 -3.16 5.31
N PHE A 374 -4.52 -3.83 6.42
CA PHE A 374 -5.46 -3.97 7.54
C PHE A 374 -5.76 -2.63 8.23
N LEU A 375 -4.74 -1.79 8.41
CA LEU A 375 -4.87 -0.48 9.04
C LEU A 375 -5.82 0.41 8.25
N LEU A 376 -5.66 0.47 6.93
CA LEU A 376 -6.53 1.25 6.06
C LEU A 376 -7.97 0.77 6.08
N TYR A 377 -8.21 -0.55 6.10
CA TYR A 377 -9.57 -1.07 6.17
C TYR A 377 -10.22 -0.80 7.53
N ALA A 378 -9.45 -0.83 8.62
CA ALA A 378 -9.93 -0.42 9.93
C ALA A 378 -10.30 1.07 9.94
N LEU A 379 -9.47 1.91 9.31
CA LEU A 379 -9.76 3.34 9.12
C LEU A 379 -11.02 3.58 8.28
N ASP A 380 -11.15 2.91 7.14
CA ASP A 380 -12.33 2.98 6.26
C ASP A 380 -13.60 2.58 7.00
N LYS A 381 -13.52 1.57 7.87
CA LYS A 381 -14.63 1.18 8.73
C LYS A 381 -15.04 2.30 9.70
N VAL A 382 -14.09 2.97 10.34
CA VAL A 382 -14.36 4.10 11.24
C VAL A 382 -14.83 5.36 10.47
N ARG A 383 -14.42 5.54 9.22
CA ARG A 383 -14.98 6.58 8.34
C ARG A 383 -16.46 6.35 8.05
N LYS A 384 -16.82 5.12 7.71
CA LYS A 384 -18.23 4.73 7.51
C LYS A 384 -19.04 4.87 8.78
N GLU A 385 -18.45 4.56 9.93
CA GLU A 385 -19.05 4.89 11.23
C GLU A 385 -19.28 6.41 11.35
N ALA A 386 -18.31 7.25 11.00
CA ALA A 386 -18.46 8.71 11.04
C ALA A 386 -19.60 9.22 10.14
N ASP A 387 -19.81 8.62 8.97
CA ASP A 387 -20.89 8.95 8.02
C ASP A 387 -22.29 8.73 8.64
N GLU A 388 -22.41 7.82 9.62
CA GLU A 388 -23.67 7.58 10.33
C GLU A 388 -24.00 8.70 11.34
N TYR A 389 -22.97 9.38 11.86
CA TYR A 389 -23.12 10.41 12.90
C TYR A 389 -23.05 11.85 12.36
N TYR A 390 -22.28 12.07 11.30
CA TYR A 390 -21.94 13.41 10.81
C TYR A 390 -22.04 13.49 9.28
N SER A 391 -22.34 14.68 8.77
CA SER A 391 -22.27 14.91 7.32
C SER A 391 -20.82 14.96 6.86
N ASP A 392 -20.55 14.36 5.70
CA ASP A 392 -19.24 14.38 5.06
C ASP A 392 -18.71 15.82 4.89
N GLY A 393 -17.41 15.99 5.09
CA GLY A 393 -16.71 17.27 5.03
C GLY A 393 -16.87 18.19 6.24
N THR A 394 -17.61 17.79 7.27
CA THR A 394 -17.69 18.56 8.54
C THR A 394 -16.43 18.38 9.40
N VAL A 395 -16.16 19.34 10.29
CA VAL A 395 -15.00 19.26 11.20
C VAL A 395 -15.16 18.09 12.17
N GLU A 396 -16.38 17.83 12.61
CA GLU A 396 -16.74 16.73 13.50
C GLU A 396 -16.53 15.37 12.83
N HIS A 397 -16.98 15.21 11.57
CA HIS A 397 -16.72 14.02 10.76
C HIS A 397 -15.23 13.75 10.63
N HIS A 398 -14.47 14.76 10.18
CA HIS A 398 -13.02 14.64 10.02
C HIS A 398 -12.35 14.26 11.34
N LYS A 399 -12.68 14.96 12.43
CA LYS A 399 -12.10 14.72 13.74
C LYS A 399 -12.40 13.30 14.25
N HIS A 400 -13.60 12.78 14.01
CA HIS A 400 -14.02 11.46 14.48
C HIS A 400 -13.08 10.35 13.99
N TRP A 401 -12.84 10.27 12.67
CA TRP A 401 -11.97 9.24 12.12
C TRP A 401 -10.49 9.61 12.21
N HIS A 402 -10.13 10.90 12.16
CA HIS A 402 -8.74 11.34 12.25
C HIS A 402 -8.15 11.11 13.66
N ASP A 403 -8.93 11.35 14.73
CA ASP A 403 -8.47 11.06 16.10
C ASP A 403 -8.23 9.56 16.31
N PHE A 404 -9.08 8.70 15.73
CA PHE A 404 -8.86 7.24 15.73
C PHE A 404 -7.55 6.89 15.02
N ALA A 405 -7.35 7.40 13.81
CA ALA A 405 -6.15 7.08 13.04
C ALA A 405 -4.85 7.56 13.73
N GLU A 406 -4.83 8.80 14.21
CA GLU A 406 -3.65 9.40 14.84
C GLU A 406 -3.29 8.75 16.18
N LYS A 407 -4.28 8.29 16.95
CA LYS A 407 -4.07 7.91 18.37
C LYS A 407 -4.36 6.45 18.70
N LYS A 408 -5.08 5.73 17.82
CA LYS A 408 -5.65 4.41 18.13
C LYS A 408 -5.29 3.32 17.12
N LEU A 409 -4.73 3.67 15.97
CA LEU A 409 -4.36 2.72 14.92
C LEU A 409 -2.84 2.53 14.87
N PHE A 410 -2.35 1.29 15.02
CA PHE A 410 -0.93 0.98 15.18
C PHE A 410 -0.46 -0.13 14.24
N GLY A 411 0.78 -0.04 13.75
CA GLY A 411 1.38 -1.03 12.84
C GLY A 411 2.85 -1.30 13.13
N ILE A 412 3.27 -2.56 12.99
CA ILE A 412 4.68 -2.97 13.10
C ILE A 412 5.09 -3.67 11.80
N GLU A 413 6.19 -3.22 11.20
CA GLU A 413 6.77 -3.87 10.02
C GLU A 413 8.29 -3.99 10.16
N ILE A 414 8.84 -5.18 9.94
CA ILE A 414 10.27 -5.43 10.12
C ILE A 414 11.11 -4.81 9.01
N ASN A 415 10.60 -4.76 7.79
CA ASN A 415 11.30 -4.19 6.65
C ASN A 415 11.11 -2.67 6.59
N GLU A 416 12.20 -1.92 6.69
CA GLU A 416 12.15 -0.46 6.70
C GLU A 416 11.49 0.13 5.45
N GLN A 417 11.76 -0.40 4.25
CA GLN A 417 11.19 0.11 2.99
C GLN A 417 9.67 -0.09 2.94
N ILE A 418 9.19 -1.23 3.45
CA ILE A 418 7.76 -1.55 3.47
C ILE A 418 7.05 -0.78 4.58
N SER A 419 7.70 -0.60 5.72
CA SER A 419 7.18 0.28 6.77
C SER A 419 7.02 1.72 6.27
N ARG A 420 7.95 2.21 5.43
CA ARG A 420 7.82 3.53 4.76
C ARG A 420 6.64 3.57 3.82
N THR A 421 6.45 2.50 3.06
CA THR A 421 5.30 2.35 2.18
C THR A 421 3.99 2.42 2.97
N ALA A 422 3.90 1.71 4.10
CA ALA A 422 2.74 1.81 4.99
C ALA A 422 2.56 3.24 5.50
N LYS A 423 3.61 3.90 6.00
CA LYS A 423 3.55 5.31 6.44
C LYS A 423 3.07 6.25 5.33
N MET A 424 3.56 6.09 4.11
CA MET A 424 3.12 6.88 2.97
C MET A 424 1.67 6.61 2.61
N ASN A 425 1.27 5.34 2.65
CA ASN A 425 -0.11 4.94 2.43
C ASN A 425 -1.04 5.61 3.46
N MET A 426 -0.62 5.63 4.72
CA MET A 426 -1.29 6.35 5.81
C MET A 426 -1.33 7.88 5.55
N ILE A 427 -0.19 8.53 5.25
CA ILE A 427 -0.11 9.98 4.91
C ILE A 427 -1.05 10.38 3.78
N ILE A 428 -1.12 9.57 2.72
CA ILE A 428 -1.99 9.80 1.56
C ILE A 428 -3.46 9.76 1.97
N HIS A 429 -3.81 8.89 2.92
CA HIS A 429 -5.16 8.79 3.48
C HIS A 429 -5.43 9.83 4.58
N ASP A 430 -4.60 10.86 4.77
CA ASP A 430 -4.84 11.93 5.77
C ASP A 430 -5.05 11.41 7.21
N ASP A 431 -4.50 10.25 7.54
CA ASP A 431 -4.84 9.52 8.77
C ASP A 431 -3.76 9.63 9.87
N GLY A 432 -2.60 10.21 9.53
CA GLY A 432 -1.44 10.26 10.41
C GLY A 432 -0.68 8.93 10.40
N HIS A 433 0.61 9.00 10.06
CA HIS A 433 1.50 7.85 9.99
C HIS A 433 2.23 7.55 11.31
N THR A 434 1.87 8.26 12.38
CA THR A 434 2.64 8.42 13.62
C THR A 434 2.84 7.12 14.40
N ASN A 435 1.98 6.13 14.14
CA ASN A 435 1.93 4.87 14.89
C ASN A 435 2.33 3.64 14.06
N VAL A 436 3.03 3.83 12.95
CA VAL A 436 3.67 2.74 12.20
C VAL A 436 5.16 2.75 12.50
N ILE A 437 5.73 1.63 12.96
CA ILE A 437 7.16 1.55 13.29
C ILE A 437 7.89 0.50 12.46
N SER A 438 9.17 0.76 12.19
CA SER A 438 10.08 -0.25 11.63
C SER A 438 10.76 -1.00 12.77
N SER A 439 10.24 -2.18 13.11
CA SER A 439 10.73 -3.00 14.21
C SER A 439 10.42 -4.46 13.97
N ASP A 440 11.23 -5.35 14.54
CA ASP A 440 10.89 -6.77 14.64
C ASP A 440 9.69 -6.93 15.60
N GLY A 441 8.56 -7.42 15.07
CA GLY A 441 7.30 -7.63 15.78
C GLY A 441 7.38 -8.59 16.96
N LEU A 442 8.43 -9.42 17.03
CA LEU A 442 8.66 -10.36 18.13
C LEU A 442 9.57 -9.78 19.23
N LEU A 443 10.00 -8.53 19.13
CA LEU A 443 10.68 -7.86 20.24
C LEU A 443 9.72 -7.56 21.39
N LYS A 444 10.28 -7.38 22.58
CA LYS A 444 9.50 -6.91 23.73
C LYS A 444 9.02 -5.48 23.52
N SER A 445 7.82 -5.19 24.03
CA SER A 445 7.20 -3.87 24.03
C SER A 445 8.17 -2.77 24.50
N GLU A 446 8.92 -3.00 25.59
CA GLU A 446 9.84 -1.98 26.12
C GLU A 446 10.97 -1.64 25.15
N VAL A 447 11.48 -2.65 24.43
CA VAL A 447 12.55 -2.48 23.42
C VAL A 447 12.00 -1.76 22.19
N MET A 448 10.77 -2.07 21.77
CA MET A 448 10.11 -1.38 20.67
C MET A 448 9.89 0.11 21.00
N ILE A 449 9.40 0.39 22.21
CA ILE A 449 9.18 1.76 22.70
C ILE A 449 10.50 2.52 22.80
N GLU A 450 11.57 1.90 23.32
CA GLU A 450 12.90 2.53 23.42
C GLU A 450 13.45 2.91 22.04
N LYS A 451 13.33 2.03 21.05
CA LYS A 451 13.86 2.25 19.70
C LYS A 451 13.06 3.25 18.87
N SER A 452 11.73 3.21 18.97
CA SER A 452 10.84 4.07 18.19
C SER A 452 10.54 5.41 18.89
N GLY A 453 10.61 5.45 20.22
CA GLY A 453 10.10 6.56 21.02
C GLY A 453 8.56 6.59 21.12
N ASN A 454 7.84 5.70 20.44
CA ASN A 454 6.38 5.63 20.47
C ASN A 454 5.92 4.77 21.65
N LYS A 455 5.39 5.43 22.69
CA LYS A 455 4.89 4.78 23.92
C LYS A 455 3.58 4.03 23.74
N GLY A 456 2.94 4.12 22.57
CA GLY A 456 1.66 3.47 22.31
C GLY A 456 1.75 1.96 22.13
N PHE A 457 2.94 1.41 21.85
CA PHE A 457 3.19 -0.03 21.71
C PHE A 457 3.36 -0.75 23.06
N GLU A 458 2.43 -0.52 23.98
CA GLU A 458 2.42 -1.11 25.33
C GLU A 458 1.60 -2.42 25.35
N TYR A 459 2.10 -3.43 26.06
CA TYR A 459 1.37 -4.67 26.29
C TYR A 459 0.07 -4.46 27.06
N GLY A 460 -0.94 -5.29 26.79
CA GLY A 460 -2.23 -5.23 27.48
C GLY A 460 -3.03 -3.96 27.22
N THR A 461 -2.85 -3.31 26.07
CA THR A 461 -3.54 -2.03 25.75
C THR A 461 -4.39 -2.05 24.48
N PHE A 462 -4.29 -3.09 23.66
CA PHE A 462 -5.00 -3.17 22.37
C PHE A 462 -6.30 -3.95 22.48
N ASP A 463 -7.39 -3.39 21.95
CA ASP A 463 -8.72 -4.02 21.92
C ASP A 463 -8.83 -5.04 20.79
N PHE A 464 -8.20 -4.74 19.65
CA PHE A 464 -8.23 -5.57 18.45
C PHE A 464 -6.83 -5.73 17.87
N ILE A 465 -6.49 -6.97 17.51
CA ILE A 465 -5.34 -7.27 16.66
C ILE A 465 -5.85 -7.94 15.39
N ILE A 466 -5.48 -7.37 14.24
CA ILE A 466 -5.81 -7.85 12.90
C ILE A 466 -4.52 -8.01 12.12
N THR A 467 -4.11 -9.24 11.84
CA THR A 467 -2.73 -9.50 11.40
C THR A 467 -2.61 -10.72 10.48
N ASN A 468 -1.60 -10.70 9.62
CA ASN A 468 -1.17 -11.82 8.80
C ASN A 468 0.35 -12.00 8.91
N PRO A 469 0.82 -12.71 9.95
CA PRO A 469 2.26 -12.90 10.18
C PRO A 469 2.94 -13.69 9.05
N PRO A 470 4.27 -13.53 8.87
CA PRO A 470 5.00 -14.28 7.86
C PRO A 470 4.94 -15.80 8.11
N PHE A 471 4.63 -16.57 7.05
CA PHE A 471 4.55 -18.04 7.12
C PHE A 471 5.88 -18.71 6.82
N GLY A 472 6.14 -19.83 7.52
CA GLY A 472 7.19 -20.78 7.14
C GLY A 472 8.62 -20.31 7.41
N SER A 473 8.78 -19.11 7.98
CA SER A 473 10.05 -18.67 8.54
C SER A 473 10.24 -19.30 9.91
N THR A 474 11.50 -19.62 10.23
CA THR A 474 11.83 -20.30 11.48
C THR A 474 12.86 -19.47 12.22
N ILE A 475 12.54 -19.07 13.45
CA ILE A 475 13.49 -18.40 14.34
C ILE A 475 14.37 -19.47 14.99
N LYS A 476 15.69 -19.38 14.77
CA LYS A 476 16.65 -20.23 15.48
C LYS A 476 17.11 -19.55 16.75
N GLN A 477 17.23 -20.34 17.81
CA GLN A 477 17.72 -19.84 19.09
C GLN A 477 19.12 -19.19 18.99
N THR A 478 19.97 -19.70 18.10
CA THR A 478 21.32 -19.18 17.84
C THR A 478 21.33 -17.81 17.14
N GLU A 479 20.24 -17.45 16.47
CA GLU A 479 20.13 -16.23 15.66
C GLU A 479 19.36 -15.12 16.39
N SER A 480 18.50 -15.48 17.35
CA SER A 480 17.68 -14.51 18.08
C SER A 480 17.64 -14.84 19.57
N ALA A 481 18.33 -14.00 20.35
CA ALA A 481 18.49 -14.19 21.79
C ALA A 481 17.19 -14.08 22.60
N TYR A 482 16.05 -13.71 21.99
CA TYR A 482 14.78 -13.56 22.70
C TYR A 482 13.89 -14.82 22.67
N LEU A 483 14.21 -15.87 21.92
CA LEU A 483 13.34 -17.05 21.81
C LEU A 483 12.99 -17.69 23.17
N HIS A 484 13.96 -17.74 24.09
CA HIS A 484 13.78 -18.28 25.44
C HIS A 484 12.76 -17.50 26.29
N GLN A 485 12.45 -16.26 25.89
CA GLN A 485 11.52 -15.37 26.59
C GLN A 485 10.06 -15.71 26.26
N TYR A 486 9.82 -16.48 25.20
CA TYR A 486 8.50 -16.95 24.79
C TYR A 486 8.20 -18.33 25.37
N SER A 487 7.02 -18.52 25.94
CA SER A 487 6.52 -19.81 26.42
C SER A 487 6.48 -20.84 25.29
N LEU A 488 5.99 -20.45 24.10
CA LEU A 488 5.96 -21.32 22.93
C LEU A 488 7.35 -21.52 22.29
N GLY A 489 8.34 -20.70 22.66
CA GLY A 489 9.76 -20.92 22.35
C GLY A 489 10.41 -22.02 23.20
N ASN A 490 9.74 -22.44 24.28
CA ASN A 490 10.22 -23.47 25.19
C ASN A 490 9.52 -24.82 24.94
N LYS A 491 10.15 -25.90 25.39
CA LYS A 491 9.57 -27.24 25.42
C LYS A 491 9.18 -27.56 26.85
N ASP A 492 7.88 -27.52 27.09
CA ASP A 492 7.30 -27.94 28.35
C ASP A 492 7.56 -29.41 28.63
N VAL A 493 7.69 -29.71 29.92
CA VAL A 493 7.84 -31.07 30.39
C VAL A 493 6.49 -31.76 30.25
N SER A 494 6.45 -32.89 29.55
CA SER A 494 5.24 -33.70 29.45
C SER A 494 4.73 -34.02 30.85
N TRP A 495 3.42 -33.90 31.08
CA TRP A 495 2.84 -34.30 32.36
C TRP A 495 3.13 -35.79 32.65
N LEU A 496 3.34 -36.63 31.63
CA LEU A 496 3.74 -38.04 31.79
C LEU A 496 5.26 -38.24 31.90
N ASP A 497 6.06 -37.19 32.07
CA ASP A 497 7.47 -37.38 32.39
C ASP A 497 7.64 -37.84 33.84
N THR A 498 8.49 -38.84 34.03
CA THR A 498 8.81 -39.43 35.33
C THR A 498 10.21 -39.06 35.80
N LYS A 499 11.02 -38.49 34.91
CA LYS A 499 12.30 -37.90 35.24
C LYS A 499 12.02 -36.43 35.56
N ASN A 500 12.66 -35.88 36.59
CA ASN A 500 12.64 -34.44 36.88
C ASN A 500 13.41 -33.67 35.80
N SER A 501 13.01 -33.82 34.54
CA SER A 501 13.56 -33.09 33.41
C SER A 501 13.19 -31.62 33.59
N ALA A 502 14.16 -30.73 33.48
CA ALA A 502 13.85 -29.31 33.38
C ALA A 502 13.20 -29.04 32.02
N SER A 503 12.38 -27.98 31.95
CA SER A 503 11.97 -27.41 30.66
C SER A 503 13.22 -27.11 29.84
N SER A 504 13.21 -27.49 28.57
CA SER A 504 14.34 -27.25 27.65
C SER A 504 13.93 -26.26 26.57
N GLU A 505 14.83 -25.39 26.17
CA GLU A 505 14.58 -24.45 25.07
C GLU A 505 14.46 -25.21 23.74
N ARG A 506 13.56 -24.77 22.86
CA ARG A 506 13.49 -25.34 21.50
C ARG A 506 14.63 -24.75 20.68
N ALA A 507 15.29 -25.59 19.89
CA ALA A 507 16.34 -25.14 18.97
C ALA A 507 15.82 -24.14 17.93
N ASN A 508 14.53 -24.27 17.57
CA ASN A 508 13.86 -23.42 16.62
C ASN A 508 12.34 -23.39 16.85
N GLN A 509 11.69 -22.34 16.34
CA GLN A 509 10.23 -22.19 16.37
C GLN A 509 9.75 -21.43 15.13
N SER A 510 8.58 -21.83 14.61
CA SER A 510 7.90 -21.13 13.53
C SER A 510 7.53 -19.70 13.94
N THR A 511 7.74 -18.72 13.07
CA THR A 511 7.43 -17.32 13.35
C THR A 511 5.96 -17.12 13.70
N GLU A 512 5.06 -17.71 12.92
CA GLU A 512 3.62 -17.58 13.11
C GLU A 512 3.14 -18.10 14.49
N VAL A 513 3.86 -19.04 15.11
CA VAL A 513 3.55 -19.55 16.46
C VAL A 513 3.91 -18.52 17.53
N LEU A 514 5.03 -17.82 17.36
CA LEU A 514 5.47 -16.79 18.29
C LEU A 514 4.58 -15.53 18.21
N PHE A 515 4.09 -15.21 17.01
CA PHE A 515 3.14 -14.11 16.84
C PHE A 515 1.84 -14.33 17.62
N ILE A 516 1.31 -15.56 17.70
CA ILE A 516 0.13 -15.86 18.53
C ILE A 516 0.35 -15.48 20.00
N GLU A 517 1.52 -15.78 20.55
CA GLU A 517 1.87 -15.41 21.94
C GLU A 517 2.12 -13.91 22.07
N GLN A 518 2.76 -13.28 21.08
CA GLN A 518 3.01 -11.85 21.09
C GLN A 518 1.69 -11.05 21.02
N ASP A 519 0.76 -11.47 20.18
CA ASP A 519 -0.57 -10.87 20.06
C ASP A 519 -1.36 -11.03 21.38
N TYR A 520 -1.25 -12.20 22.04
CA TYR A 520 -1.79 -12.39 23.38
C TYR A 520 -1.26 -11.36 24.39
N ASN A 521 0.04 -11.04 24.34
CA ASN A 521 0.66 -10.07 25.24
C ASN A 521 0.17 -8.64 24.99
N PHE A 522 -0.06 -8.26 23.72
CA PHE A 522 -0.55 -6.92 23.38
C PHE A 522 -2.03 -6.69 23.69
N LEU A 523 -2.86 -7.74 23.64
CA LEU A 523 -4.29 -7.62 23.86
C LEU A 523 -4.68 -7.31 25.30
N VAL A 524 -5.69 -6.47 25.46
CA VAL A 524 -6.46 -6.33 26.71
C VAL A 524 -7.24 -7.62 27.00
N ASP A 525 -7.64 -7.80 28.26
CA ASP A 525 -8.60 -8.84 28.64
C ASP A 525 -9.91 -8.66 27.88
N GLY A 526 -10.39 -9.74 27.24
CA GLY A 526 -11.60 -9.70 26.41
C GLY A 526 -11.43 -9.10 25.02
N GLY A 527 -10.23 -8.62 24.67
CA GLY A 527 -9.89 -8.15 23.32
C GLY A 527 -9.90 -9.27 22.28
N PHE A 528 -9.99 -8.89 21.00
CA PHE A 528 -10.12 -9.82 19.89
C PHE A 528 -8.84 -9.92 19.05
N LEU A 529 -8.45 -11.14 18.70
CA LEU A 529 -7.44 -11.43 17.69
C LEU A 529 -8.12 -12.03 16.46
N ALA A 530 -7.89 -11.45 15.29
CA ALA A 530 -8.14 -12.11 14.01
C ALA A 530 -6.81 -12.28 13.28
N ILE A 531 -6.36 -13.54 13.19
CA ILE A 531 -5.04 -13.89 12.68
C ILE A 531 -5.16 -14.89 11.53
N VAL A 532 -4.45 -14.63 10.44
CA VAL A 532 -4.30 -15.61 9.36
C VAL A 532 -3.20 -16.60 9.75
N ILE A 533 -3.50 -17.90 9.70
CA ILE A 533 -2.58 -18.97 10.07
C ILE A 533 -2.58 -20.10 9.03
N PRO A 534 -1.47 -20.84 8.87
CA PRO A 534 -1.46 -22.06 8.06
C PRO A 534 -2.28 -23.17 8.73
N ASP A 535 -3.03 -23.94 7.94
CA ASP A 535 -3.88 -25.06 8.43
C ASP A 535 -3.08 -26.10 9.23
N GLY A 536 -1.75 -26.17 9.04
CA GLY A 536 -0.85 -27.04 9.79
C GLY A 536 -0.89 -26.79 11.30
N ILE A 537 -1.11 -25.56 11.77
CA ILE A 537 -1.28 -25.26 13.21
C ILE A 537 -2.54 -25.93 13.76
N LEU A 538 -3.61 -25.99 12.95
CA LEU A 538 -4.90 -26.54 13.35
C LEU A 538 -4.94 -28.07 13.25
N THR A 539 -4.15 -28.66 12.35
CA THR A 539 -4.30 -30.08 11.95
C THR A 539 -3.13 -30.97 12.38
N ASN A 540 -1.89 -30.47 12.44
CA ASN A 540 -0.73 -31.31 12.71
C ASN A 540 -0.67 -31.73 14.19
N SER A 541 -0.39 -33.01 14.46
CA SER A 541 -0.22 -33.53 15.82
C SER A 541 0.98 -32.91 16.55
N SER A 542 2.06 -32.60 15.83
CA SER A 542 3.23 -31.91 16.37
C SER A 542 2.94 -30.50 16.90
N MET A 543 1.83 -29.89 16.49
CA MET A 543 1.39 -28.55 16.92
C MET A 543 0.31 -28.58 18.01
N GLN A 544 0.06 -29.74 18.63
CA GLN A 544 -0.93 -29.87 19.71
C GLN A 544 -0.67 -28.91 20.88
N TYR A 545 0.59 -28.72 21.26
CA TYR A 545 0.97 -27.78 22.33
C TYR A 545 0.52 -26.33 22.03
N VAL A 546 0.59 -25.89 20.76
CA VAL A 546 0.12 -24.55 20.37
C VAL A 546 -1.38 -24.44 20.56
N ARG A 547 -2.14 -25.47 20.16
CA ARG A 547 -3.60 -25.50 20.35
C ARG A 547 -4.00 -25.55 21.82
N ASP A 548 -3.24 -26.27 22.65
CA ASP A 548 -3.49 -26.32 24.09
C ASP A 548 -3.27 -24.94 24.75
N ASN A 549 -2.24 -24.20 24.33
CA ASN A 549 -2.01 -22.82 24.76
C ASN A 549 -3.10 -21.87 24.24
N ILE A 550 -3.54 -21.99 22.98
CA ILE A 550 -4.65 -21.20 22.44
C ILE A 550 -5.92 -21.41 23.28
N GLU A 551 -6.25 -22.65 23.62
CA GLU A 551 -7.42 -22.99 24.46
C GLU A 551 -7.31 -22.41 25.89
N GLU A 552 -6.09 -22.28 26.43
CA GLU A 552 -5.84 -21.68 27.74
C GLU A 552 -5.95 -20.15 27.72
N TRP A 553 -5.41 -19.53 26.67
CA TRP A 553 -5.31 -18.08 26.56
C TRP A 553 -6.55 -17.42 25.98
N PHE A 554 -7.32 -18.16 25.17
CA PHE A 554 -8.38 -17.59 24.36
C PHE A 554 -9.66 -18.42 24.36
N ARG A 555 -10.78 -17.72 24.23
CA ARG A 555 -12.01 -18.26 23.69
C ARG A 555 -11.84 -18.38 22.17
N ILE A 556 -11.98 -19.59 21.63
CA ILE A 556 -12.05 -19.75 20.17
C ILE A 556 -13.42 -19.28 19.70
N VAL A 557 -13.45 -18.17 18.96
CA VAL A 557 -14.70 -17.57 18.46
C VAL A 557 -15.08 -18.19 17.13
N ALA A 558 -14.15 -18.22 16.17
CA ALA A 558 -14.40 -18.78 14.87
C ALA A 558 -13.14 -19.32 14.18
N VAL A 559 -13.34 -20.34 13.34
CA VAL A 559 -12.33 -20.81 12.38
C VAL A 559 -12.96 -20.76 10.99
N VAL A 560 -12.39 -19.95 10.11
CA VAL A 560 -12.85 -19.80 8.74
C VAL A 560 -11.76 -20.29 7.80
N SER A 561 -11.96 -21.45 7.19
CA SER A 561 -11.02 -22.06 6.26
C SER A 561 -11.11 -21.39 4.89
N MET A 562 -9.96 -20.98 4.35
CA MET A 562 -9.85 -20.33 3.04
C MET A 562 -9.53 -21.37 1.96
N PRO A 563 -9.85 -21.09 0.68
CA PRO A 563 -9.47 -21.98 -0.40
C PRO A 563 -7.95 -22.01 -0.54
N GLN A 564 -7.38 -23.13 -1.00
CA GLN A 564 -5.93 -23.26 -1.19
C GLN A 564 -5.36 -22.21 -2.14
N THR A 565 -6.19 -21.72 -3.07
CA THR A 565 -5.86 -20.69 -4.05
C THR A 565 -5.81 -19.28 -3.46
N ALA A 566 -6.25 -19.08 -2.21
CA ALA A 566 -6.45 -17.77 -1.61
C ALA A 566 -5.21 -16.87 -1.63
N PHE A 567 -4.04 -17.46 -1.41
CA PHE A 567 -2.75 -16.75 -1.43
C PHE A 567 -1.88 -17.16 -2.64
N SER A 568 -2.42 -17.97 -3.57
CA SER A 568 -1.66 -18.50 -4.70
C SER A 568 -1.29 -17.41 -5.70
N HIS A 569 -2.19 -16.47 -5.99
CA HIS A 569 -1.88 -15.33 -6.88
C HIS A 569 -0.96 -14.30 -6.23
N THR A 570 -0.81 -14.34 -4.90
CA THR A 570 0.23 -13.57 -4.22
C THR A 570 1.54 -14.34 -4.23
N GLY A 571 1.51 -15.67 -4.23
CA GLY A 571 2.66 -16.57 -4.46
C GLY A 571 2.92 -17.58 -3.33
N ALA A 572 1.96 -17.76 -2.42
CA ALA A 572 1.97 -18.80 -1.39
C ALA A 572 0.88 -19.86 -1.67
N GLY A 573 1.28 -21.12 -1.84
CA GLY A 573 0.36 -22.26 -2.09
C GLY A 573 -0.09 -23.00 -0.84
N VAL A 574 0.18 -22.44 0.35
CA VAL A 574 -0.17 -23.05 1.64
C VAL A 574 -1.65 -22.80 1.91
N LYS A 575 -2.38 -23.86 2.26
CA LYS A 575 -3.77 -23.72 2.72
C LYS A 575 -3.78 -23.05 4.09
N SER A 576 -4.57 -21.99 4.20
CA SER A 576 -4.62 -21.15 5.39
C SER A 576 -6.06 -20.96 5.87
N SER A 577 -6.19 -20.60 7.14
CA SER A 577 -7.45 -20.28 7.80
C SER A 577 -7.33 -18.96 8.54
N VAL A 578 -8.45 -18.27 8.73
CA VAL A 578 -8.55 -17.12 9.64
C VAL A 578 -9.10 -17.61 10.96
N LEU A 579 -8.36 -17.36 12.03
CA LEU A 579 -8.74 -17.70 13.39
C LEU A 579 -9.18 -16.43 14.13
N PHE A 580 -10.43 -16.42 14.61
CA PHE A 580 -10.95 -15.37 15.48
C PHE A 580 -10.91 -15.87 16.92
N LEU A 581 -10.19 -15.16 17.78
CA LEU A 581 -10.01 -15.47 19.18
C LEU A 581 -10.42 -14.28 20.04
N ARG A 582 -10.87 -14.55 21.27
CA ARG A 582 -11.12 -13.53 22.29
C ARG A 582 -10.29 -13.85 23.53
N LYS A 583 -9.45 -12.92 23.98
CA LYS A 583 -8.52 -13.14 25.10
C LYS A 583 -9.30 -13.39 26.39
N TRP A 584 -8.97 -14.47 27.09
CA TRP A 584 -9.47 -14.71 28.44
C TRP A 584 -8.81 -13.77 29.44
N SER A 585 -9.55 -13.45 30.51
CA SER A 585 -8.93 -12.80 31.67
C SER A 585 -7.85 -13.70 32.28
N GLU A 586 -6.84 -13.09 32.90
CA GLU A 586 -5.76 -13.83 33.59
C GLU A 586 -6.33 -14.88 34.56
N LYS A 587 -7.37 -14.52 35.33
CA LYS A 587 -8.07 -15.43 36.25
C LYS A 587 -8.67 -16.65 35.54
N THR A 588 -9.28 -16.46 34.37
CA THR A 588 -9.88 -17.55 33.59
C THR A 588 -8.79 -18.45 33.02
N THR A 589 -7.73 -17.86 32.48
CA THR A 589 -6.54 -18.59 31.98
C THR A 589 -5.94 -19.48 33.06
N GLU A 590 -5.72 -18.94 34.27
CA GLU A 590 -5.24 -19.71 35.42
C GLU A 590 -6.20 -20.82 35.84
N ALA A 591 -7.50 -20.55 35.85
CA ALA A 591 -8.51 -21.56 36.18
C ALA A 591 -8.48 -22.74 35.21
N ILE A 592 -8.40 -22.48 33.90
CA ILE A 592 -8.29 -23.52 32.86
C ILE A 592 -7.00 -24.32 33.04
N LYS A 593 -5.85 -23.65 33.23
CA LYS A 593 -4.56 -24.31 33.48
C LYS A 593 -4.59 -25.21 34.71
N ASN A 594 -5.12 -24.72 35.83
CA ASN A 594 -5.26 -25.48 37.06
C ASN A 594 -6.18 -26.69 36.89
N GLN A 595 -7.28 -26.52 36.15
CA GLN A 595 -8.20 -27.62 35.87
C GLN A 595 -7.55 -28.69 34.99
N LYS A 596 -6.85 -28.31 33.90
CA LYS A 596 -6.08 -29.24 33.06
C LYS A 596 -5.06 -30.02 33.88
N LYS A 597 -4.30 -29.33 34.73
CA LYS A 597 -3.33 -29.96 35.64
C LYS A 597 -3.98 -30.92 36.63
N SER A 598 -5.11 -30.56 37.23
CA SER A 598 -5.85 -31.44 38.12
C SER A 598 -6.30 -32.72 37.42
N ILE A 599 -6.75 -32.63 36.17
CA ILE A 599 -7.16 -33.80 35.38
C ILE A 599 -5.95 -34.72 35.13
N GLN A 600 -4.81 -34.15 34.76
CA GLN A 600 -3.56 -34.89 34.54
C GLN A 600 -3.14 -35.63 35.82
N ASP A 601 -3.17 -34.97 36.97
CA ASP A 601 -2.80 -35.56 38.26
C ASP A 601 -3.78 -36.68 38.68
N ASP A 602 -5.09 -36.45 38.50
CA ASP A 602 -6.13 -37.47 38.75
C ASP A 602 -5.90 -38.74 37.92
N ILE A 603 -5.58 -38.59 36.63
CA ILE A 603 -5.37 -39.72 35.71
C ILE A 603 -4.12 -40.52 36.11
N LYS A 604 -3.02 -39.85 36.46
CA LYS A 604 -1.80 -40.52 36.95
C LYS A 604 -2.08 -41.39 38.17
N VAL A 605 -2.85 -40.85 39.12
CA VAL A 605 -3.20 -41.54 40.37
C VAL A 605 -4.13 -42.71 40.07
N ALA A 606 -5.20 -42.49 39.32
CA ALA A 606 -6.20 -43.51 38.98
C ALA A 606 -5.59 -44.72 38.26
N HIS A 607 -4.63 -44.48 37.36
CA HIS A 607 -3.97 -45.53 36.57
C HIS A 607 -2.68 -46.05 37.21
N ASN A 608 -2.34 -45.62 38.43
CA ASN A 608 -1.10 -45.99 39.11
C ASN A 608 0.14 -45.80 38.22
N TYR A 609 0.18 -44.73 37.41
CA TYR A 609 1.13 -44.54 36.32
C TYR A 609 2.60 -44.74 36.77
N LEU A 610 2.99 -44.09 37.88
CA LEU A 610 4.34 -44.19 38.42
C LEU A 610 4.74 -45.62 38.79
N LYS A 611 3.80 -46.41 39.34
CA LYS A 611 4.05 -47.82 39.67
C LYS A 611 4.20 -48.68 38.42
N GLN A 612 3.43 -48.39 37.36
CA GLN A 612 3.56 -49.08 36.09
C GLN A 612 4.90 -48.80 35.41
N ILE A 613 5.35 -47.54 35.39
CA ILE A 613 6.66 -47.18 34.87
C ILE A 613 7.78 -47.87 35.65
N GLN A 614 7.72 -47.84 37.00
CA GLN A 614 8.69 -48.53 37.83
C GLN A 614 8.76 -50.03 37.52
N LYS A 615 7.61 -50.69 37.36
CA LYS A 615 7.53 -52.10 36.97
C LYS A 615 8.20 -52.36 35.62
N ILE A 616 7.92 -51.53 34.61
CA ILE A 616 8.50 -51.63 33.27
C ILE A 616 10.04 -51.44 33.32
N GLU A 617 10.54 -50.50 34.13
CA GLU A 617 11.97 -50.31 34.33
C GLU A 617 12.65 -51.49 35.05
N ASP A 618 11.98 -52.08 36.03
CA ASP A 618 12.50 -53.24 36.75
C ASP A 618 12.50 -54.50 35.87
N GLU A 619 11.48 -54.70 35.04
CA GLU A 619 11.46 -55.71 33.97
C GLU A 619 12.63 -55.53 33.00
N LYS A 620 12.89 -54.29 32.54
CA LYS A 620 14.04 -53.97 31.68
C LYS A 620 15.36 -54.32 32.35
N LYS A 621 15.54 -53.98 33.63
CA LYS A 621 16.76 -54.29 34.38
C LYS A 621 16.95 -55.80 34.58
N ALA A 622 15.87 -56.55 34.79
CA ALA A 622 15.90 -58.00 34.94
C ALA A 622 16.30 -58.68 33.63
N GLU A 623 15.68 -58.31 32.50
CA GLU A 623 15.98 -58.85 31.17
C GLU A 623 17.39 -58.44 30.70
N LEU A 624 17.89 -57.27 31.10
CA LEU A 624 19.29 -56.89 30.83
C LEU A 624 20.30 -57.80 31.56
N LYS A 625 19.94 -58.37 32.72
CA LYS A 625 20.81 -59.26 33.50
C LYS A 625 20.88 -60.68 32.95
N THR A 626 19.95 -61.10 32.08
CA THR A 626 19.94 -62.46 31.52
C THR A 626 20.92 -62.65 30.37
N PHE A 627 21.54 -61.57 29.87
CA PHE A 627 22.56 -61.66 28.83
C PHE A 627 23.79 -62.44 29.32
N ALA A 628 24.07 -63.57 28.67
CA ALA A 628 25.24 -64.39 28.93
C ALA A 628 26.33 -64.07 27.87
N GLY A 629 27.28 -63.18 28.22
CA GLY A 629 28.36 -62.76 27.33
C GLY A 629 29.16 -61.58 27.89
N ASP A 630 30.19 -61.12 27.16
CA ASP A 630 30.98 -59.95 27.54
C ASP A 630 30.14 -58.67 27.36
N LYS A 631 30.01 -57.87 28.42
CA LYS A 631 29.27 -56.59 28.42
C LYS A 631 29.96 -55.48 27.62
N LYS A 632 31.14 -55.74 27.07
CA LYS A 632 31.82 -54.84 26.13
C LYS A 632 31.72 -55.31 24.67
N SER A 633 31.10 -56.46 24.40
CA SER A 633 30.96 -56.96 23.03
C SER A 633 29.96 -56.14 22.21
N GLU A 634 30.08 -56.23 20.90
CA GLU A 634 29.13 -55.60 19.98
C GLU A 634 27.74 -56.24 20.12
N GLU A 635 27.66 -57.55 20.39
CA GLU A 635 26.38 -58.24 20.62
C GLU A 635 25.65 -57.72 21.88
N PHE A 636 26.38 -57.33 22.93
CA PHE A 636 25.76 -56.70 24.10
C PHE A 636 25.19 -55.32 23.79
N LYS A 637 25.87 -54.53 22.93
CA LYS A 637 25.35 -53.23 22.50
C LYS A 637 24.06 -53.40 21.69
N GLU A 638 24.06 -54.33 20.72
CA GLU A 638 22.88 -54.65 19.91
C GLU A 638 21.72 -55.13 20.79
N PHE A 639 21.98 -56.07 21.72
CA PHE A 639 20.99 -56.55 22.68
C PHE A 639 20.43 -55.41 23.55
N LYS A 640 21.30 -54.55 24.11
CA LYS A 640 20.89 -53.42 24.95
C LYS A 640 20.07 -52.39 24.17
N ASN A 641 20.39 -52.16 22.91
CA ASN A 641 19.66 -51.25 22.03
C ASN A 641 18.26 -51.80 21.73
N ALA A 642 18.18 -53.06 21.27
CA ALA A 642 16.90 -53.74 21.01
C ALA A 642 16.02 -53.80 22.27
N LEU A 643 16.61 -54.07 23.44
CA LEU A 643 15.91 -54.04 24.71
C LEU A 643 15.42 -52.62 25.04
N SER A 644 16.25 -51.60 24.81
CA SER A 644 15.85 -50.22 25.05
C SER A 644 14.70 -49.78 24.14
N GLU A 645 14.71 -50.18 22.87
CA GLU A 645 13.60 -49.93 21.94
C GLU A 645 12.31 -50.60 22.39
N LYS A 646 12.36 -51.91 22.73
CA LYS A 646 11.20 -52.69 23.22
C LYS A 646 10.52 -52.01 24.42
N TYR A 647 11.30 -51.64 25.44
CA TYR A 647 10.75 -51.02 26.65
C TYR A 647 10.36 -49.55 26.45
N THR A 648 11.02 -48.83 25.54
CA THR A 648 10.59 -47.48 25.15
C THR A 648 9.24 -47.52 24.46
N SER A 649 9.01 -48.49 23.56
CA SER A 649 7.71 -48.71 22.92
C SER A 649 6.62 -49.05 23.94
N LYS A 650 6.89 -49.92 24.93
CA LYS A 650 5.94 -50.18 26.04
C LYS A 650 5.56 -48.90 26.80
N ILE A 651 6.55 -48.06 27.12
CA ILE A 651 6.31 -46.79 27.83
C ILE A 651 5.48 -45.84 26.95
N ASN A 652 5.81 -45.72 25.66
CA ASN A 652 5.08 -44.86 24.74
C ASN A 652 3.63 -45.31 24.58
N ASN A 653 3.36 -46.60 24.40
CA ASN A 653 1.99 -47.12 24.32
C ASN A 653 1.16 -46.77 25.56
N LEU A 654 1.75 -46.91 26.76
CA LEU A 654 1.09 -46.51 28.01
C LEU A 654 0.84 -44.99 28.06
N LYS A 655 1.79 -44.19 27.58
CA LYS A 655 1.62 -42.73 27.51
C LYS A 655 0.50 -42.35 26.56
N ASP A 656 0.46 -42.96 25.38
CA ASP A 656 -0.56 -42.70 24.35
C ASP A 656 -1.97 -43.05 24.87
N GLU A 657 -2.11 -44.17 25.59
CA GLU A 657 -3.37 -44.56 26.24
C GLU A 657 -3.83 -43.50 27.27
N LEU A 658 -2.93 -43.05 28.15
CA LEU A 658 -3.26 -42.03 29.14
C LEU A 658 -3.55 -40.66 28.51
N GLU A 659 -2.88 -40.33 27.41
CA GLU A 659 -3.14 -39.10 26.65
C GLU A 659 -4.54 -39.15 26.01
N GLU A 660 -4.96 -40.29 25.46
CA GLU A 660 -6.32 -40.46 24.93
C GLU A 660 -7.38 -40.31 26.03
N ILE A 661 -7.13 -40.87 27.22
CA ILE A 661 -8.00 -40.70 28.39
C ILE A 661 -8.03 -39.24 28.85
N TYR A 662 -6.88 -38.57 28.83
CA TYR A 662 -6.78 -37.14 29.15
C TYR A 662 -7.63 -36.31 28.20
N LEU A 663 -7.52 -36.51 26.88
CA LEU A 663 -8.31 -35.77 25.88
C LEU A 663 -9.82 -35.94 26.10
N LYS A 664 -10.29 -37.19 26.31
CA LYS A 664 -11.72 -37.47 26.59
C LYS A 664 -12.18 -36.82 27.89
N THR A 665 -11.38 -36.90 28.95
CA THR A 665 -11.72 -36.34 30.26
C THR A 665 -11.72 -34.80 30.21
N LYS A 666 -10.73 -34.21 29.55
CA LYS A 666 -10.62 -32.77 29.29
C LYS A 666 -11.89 -32.25 28.60
N GLN A 667 -12.31 -32.90 27.52
CA GLN A 667 -13.53 -32.54 26.79
C GLN A 667 -14.78 -32.57 27.67
N SER A 668 -14.88 -33.51 28.61
CA SER A 668 -16.05 -33.61 29.50
C SER A 668 -16.04 -32.63 30.68
N LYS A 669 -14.86 -32.23 31.17
CA LYS A 669 -14.70 -31.41 32.39
C LYS A 669 -14.54 -29.93 32.09
N LEU A 670 -13.91 -29.56 30.98
CA LEU A 670 -13.81 -28.15 30.58
C LEU A 670 -15.18 -27.63 30.12
N LYS A 671 -15.42 -26.35 30.35
CA LYS A 671 -16.66 -25.69 29.94
C LYS A 671 -16.74 -25.67 28.41
N ASP A 672 -17.78 -26.28 27.86
CA ASP A 672 -18.06 -26.25 26.43
C ASP A 672 -18.66 -24.91 26.01
N TYR A 673 -18.40 -24.53 24.76
CA TYR A 673 -18.93 -23.31 24.18
C TYR A 673 -19.03 -23.42 22.65
N PRO A 674 -20.00 -22.75 22.02
CA PRO A 674 -20.13 -22.78 20.56
C PRO A 674 -18.94 -22.09 19.90
N ILE A 675 -18.46 -22.69 18.80
CA ILE A 675 -17.44 -22.15 17.90
C ILE A 675 -18.07 -22.02 16.51
N PHE A 676 -17.91 -20.87 15.88
CA PHE A 676 -18.37 -20.66 14.52
C PHE A 676 -17.38 -21.26 13.52
N MET A 677 -17.82 -22.21 12.71
CA MET A 677 -16.98 -22.88 11.71
C MET A 677 -17.52 -22.58 10.31
N ALA A 678 -16.65 -22.15 9.41
CA ALA A 678 -16.99 -21.97 8.00
C ALA A 678 -15.85 -22.40 7.09
N ILE A 679 -16.21 -22.81 5.88
CA ILE A 679 -15.28 -23.09 4.79
C ILE A 679 -15.73 -22.22 3.63
N ALA A 680 -14.86 -21.35 3.15
CA ALA A 680 -15.08 -20.60 1.92
C ALA A 680 -14.40 -21.35 0.77
N GLU A 681 -15.15 -21.68 -0.27
CA GLU A 681 -14.61 -22.29 -1.49
C GLU A 681 -14.25 -21.23 -2.52
N ASP A 682 -14.99 -20.12 -2.56
CA ASP A 682 -14.74 -18.97 -3.43
C ASP A 682 -14.71 -17.68 -2.61
N ILE A 683 -13.61 -16.94 -2.74
CA ILE A 683 -13.36 -15.69 -2.02
C ILE A 683 -13.32 -14.47 -2.96
N GLY A 684 -13.94 -14.57 -4.14
CA GLY A 684 -14.05 -13.49 -5.12
C GLY A 684 -13.01 -13.50 -6.22
N PHE A 685 -12.06 -14.42 -6.20
CA PHE A 685 -11.03 -14.55 -7.22
C PHE A 685 -10.44 -15.97 -7.33
N ASP A 686 -9.92 -16.29 -8.51
CA ASP A 686 -9.25 -17.56 -8.80
C ASP A 686 -7.75 -17.56 -8.42
N ALA A 687 -7.06 -18.67 -8.66
CA ALA A 687 -5.62 -18.81 -8.38
C ALA A 687 -4.72 -17.81 -9.14
N THR A 688 -5.23 -17.19 -10.19
CA THR A 688 -4.53 -16.16 -10.98
C THR A 688 -4.89 -14.74 -10.54
N GLY A 689 -5.79 -14.59 -9.57
CA GLY A 689 -6.28 -13.31 -9.08
C GLY A 689 -7.37 -12.69 -9.97
N ARG A 690 -7.96 -13.46 -10.90
CA ARG A 690 -9.08 -12.97 -11.73
C ARG A 690 -10.36 -13.08 -10.93
N ALA A 691 -11.20 -12.04 -11.03
CA ALA A 691 -12.49 -12.01 -10.36
C ALA A 691 -13.39 -13.16 -10.83
N THR A 692 -13.97 -13.91 -9.89
CA THR A 692 -14.89 -15.04 -10.15
C THR A 692 -16.35 -14.58 -10.22
N GLY A 693 -16.67 -13.40 -9.68
CA GLY A 693 -18.04 -12.90 -9.57
C GLY A 693 -18.85 -13.52 -8.42
N ASN A 694 -18.24 -14.38 -7.60
CA ASN A 694 -18.84 -14.98 -6.41
C ASN A 694 -17.88 -14.80 -5.22
N ASN A 695 -18.38 -14.40 -4.06
CA ASN A 695 -17.56 -14.21 -2.86
C ASN A 695 -18.32 -14.66 -1.61
N GLU A 696 -18.04 -15.88 -1.16
CA GLU A 696 -18.74 -16.49 -0.02
C GLU A 696 -18.41 -15.81 1.31
N LEU A 697 -17.28 -15.08 1.38
CA LEU A 697 -16.92 -14.32 2.56
C LEU A 697 -17.98 -13.28 2.94
N GLU A 698 -18.73 -12.73 1.99
CA GLU A 698 -19.79 -11.75 2.28
C GLU A 698 -20.97 -12.36 3.04
N VAL A 699 -21.26 -13.64 2.81
CA VAL A 699 -22.31 -14.38 3.52
C VAL A 699 -21.80 -14.80 4.89
N ILE A 700 -20.58 -15.32 4.94
CA ILE A 700 -19.92 -15.73 6.18
C ILE A 700 -19.76 -14.54 7.13
N GLU A 701 -19.38 -13.37 6.60
CA GLU A 701 -19.22 -12.11 7.35
C GLU A 701 -20.47 -11.76 8.15
N LYS A 702 -21.65 -11.82 7.51
CA LYS A 702 -22.92 -11.46 8.13
C LYS A 702 -23.26 -12.37 9.32
N GLU A 703 -23.10 -13.68 9.15
CA GLU A 703 -23.41 -14.64 10.21
C GLU A 703 -22.36 -14.62 11.32
N LEU A 704 -21.08 -14.49 10.98
CA LEU A 704 -20.01 -14.36 11.96
C LEU A 704 -20.13 -13.08 12.79
N THR A 705 -20.47 -11.95 12.16
CA THR A 705 -20.73 -10.68 12.86
C THR A 705 -21.88 -10.81 13.87
N ARG A 706 -22.98 -11.49 13.48
CA ARG A 706 -24.09 -11.79 14.40
C ARG A 706 -23.63 -12.65 15.58
N PHE A 707 -22.82 -13.66 15.30
CA PHE A 707 -22.30 -14.56 16.33
C PHE A 707 -21.34 -13.84 17.31
N ILE A 708 -20.44 -13.01 16.81
CA ILE A 708 -19.55 -12.18 17.64
C ILE A 708 -20.37 -11.25 18.54
N ASN A 709 -21.37 -10.57 17.99
CA ASN A 709 -22.26 -9.71 18.76
C ASN A 709 -23.05 -10.48 19.84
N HIS A 710 -23.43 -11.72 19.56
CA HIS A 710 -24.06 -12.59 20.56
C HIS A 710 -23.11 -12.96 21.70
N ILE A 711 -21.86 -13.30 21.40
CA ILE A 711 -20.82 -13.57 22.40
C ILE A 711 -20.61 -12.35 23.30
N ILE A 712 -20.45 -11.16 22.71
CA ILE A 712 -20.24 -9.93 23.47
C ILE A 712 -21.43 -9.67 24.40
N LYS A 713 -22.68 -9.80 23.92
CA LYS A 713 -23.86 -9.60 24.78
C LYS A 713 -24.04 -10.63 25.88
N SER A 714 -23.65 -11.89 25.64
CA SER A 714 -23.88 -13.00 26.57
C SER A 714 -22.79 -13.15 27.63
N GLU A 715 -21.58 -12.65 27.39
CA GLU A 715 -20.43 -12.81 28.27
C GLU A 715 -20.01 -11.52 29.00
N THR A 716 -20.66 -10.39 28.72
CA THR A 716 -20.46 -9.10 29.44
C THR A 716 -21.42 -8.94 30.63
N ILE A 717 -22.33 -9.89 30.85
CA ILE A 717 -23.21 -10.04 32.03
C ILE A 717 -22.61 -11.09 32.96
#